data_AF-A0A9D7M0T2-F1
#
_entry.id   AF-A0A9D7M0T2-F1
#
_cell.length_a   1.000
_cell.length_b   1.000
_cell.length_c   1.000
_cell.angle_alpha   90.00
_cell.angle_beta   90.00
_cell.angle_gamma   90.00
#
_symmetry.space_group_name_H-M   'P 1'
#
loop_
_entity.id
_entity.type
_entity.pdbx_description
1 polymer ?
#
loop_
_entity_poly.entity_id
_entity_poly.type
_entity_poly.pdbx_seq_one_letter_code
_entity_poly.pdbx_strand_id
1 'polypeptide(L)'
;MKKNPTSYLLDRRKLRLFSMSILLGLGMLLSNSSFAQVLYSVSNLTGVGYTPISGGTIINSTAQLTPGSMTVNQDDGSALITLPFTFNYGGTNFTQVTFCTNGWIGFGNQSTVTSANGRTAANLWSTTEPSNTLGAWFKDMGANFGVGFPGEMVHGSVGTDIYAFEWKNAVGSSFSNTTTNLINFQIVLYGPASSNPGRVEYFYGSTAGTTAFGAAIGMEDAVGGSGRFLNALNGSTTVSSTSTAWPGNGNGFRFTPFSPCVAPVDQASALAFGTITTGAIAASFTAAPSVPSGYLVVAYPTGSAVTNPVDANAYIVNQTLGLGKVISVGTSVSFNATGLLPNQGYDFYVYTYSSTLCSFAPAYNTASPLTGTATTNACGGPVAGTYSIPTDYATLTAALTDINTNGMLGSVILELEPGYTSGAETFPLTISQSACINVFSTLTIRPQAGATGLSIAGGNAGPTIDLNGADYVTIDGRPGGVGTSSQLSISNSTTTGVAIRLYNDASNNTLTYCDLQGSNVSGAPSLVTLGGVVYMGGADAVFLLGNDNNTISNCSIHGYLATTPAFGIAAIGTTTGLASTFNENNTVTNCNIYDYFLATGASGGIKVDVGNTGWNITNNSLYQTATRTVTTAGATHRGMWITPNTGSLTDRANNFNVSNNYIGGSASLAGGSPYTITSATTAIMYGMDISVGSGTATSVQGNAISNIAFYFNCNRYSFICCYEYCKW
;
A
#
# COMPACT_ATOMS: atom_id res chain seq x y z
N MET A 1 18.30 55.26 17.60
CA MET A 1 17.93 54.36 18.70
C MET A 1 18.34 52.93 18.34
N LYS A 2 19.42 52.42 18.96
CA LYS A 2 19.90 51.04 18.78
C LYS A 2 18.90 50.07 19.44
N LYS A 3 18.28 49.17 18.67
CA LYS A 3 17.47 48.07 19.22
C LYS A 3 18.38 46.85 19.45
N ASN A 4 18.19 46.23 20.62
CA ASN A 4 19.04 45.17 21.18
C ASN A 4 18.88 43.82 20.43
N PRO A 5 19.98 43.08 20.13
CA PRO A 5 19.93 41.81 19.38
C PRO A 5 19.37 40.61 20.15
N THR A 6 19.14 40.73 21.45
CA THR A 6 18.74 39.63 22.33
C THR A 6 17.24 39.27 22.27
N SER A 7 16.41 40.10 21.63
CA SER A 7 14.97 39.85 21.51
C SER A 7 14.59 38.89 20.37
N TYR A 8 15.43 38.74 19.35
CA TYR A 8 15.17 37.85 18.20
C TYR A 8 15.43 36.36 18.48
N LEU A 9 16.19 36.04 19.53
CA LEU A 9 16.54 34.65 19.89
C LEU A 9 15.47 33.98 20.77
N LEU A 10 14.68 34.74 21.52
CA LEU A 10 13.58 34.20 22.33
C LEU A 10 12.31 33.92 21.50
N ASP A 11 12.02 34.73 20.49
CA ASP A 11 10.83 34.56 19.64
C ASP A 11 10.97 33.39 18.64
N ARG A 12 12.19 33.11 18.17
CA ARG A 12 12.46 31.95 17.29
C ARG A 12 12.37 30.61 18.03
N ARG A 13 12.52 30.57 19.36
CA ARG A 13 12.28 29.35 20.15
C ARG A 13 10.79 29.10 20.38
N LYS A 14 9.97 30.14 20.50
CA LYS A 14 8.51 30.01 20.66
C LYS A 14 7.81 29.65 19.34
N LEU A 15 8.29 30.16 18.21
CA LEU A 15 7.79 29.76 16.88
C LEU A 15 8.16 28.31 16.52
N ARG A 16 9.33 27.81 16.98
CA ARG A 16 9.72 26.40 16.82
C ARG A 16 8.87 25.42 17.64
N LEU A 17 8.39 25.82 18.83
CA LEU A 17 7.46 25.00 19.62
C LEU A 17 6.03 25.04 19.08
N PHE A 18 5.58 26.17 18.53
CA PHE A 18 4.21 26.30 18.02
C PHE A 18 4.00 25.58 16.68
N SER A 19 5.02 25.52 15.82
CA SER A 19 4.96 24.78 14.54
C SER A 19 5.10 23.26 14.70
N MET A 20 5.75 22.75 15.76
CA MET A 20 5.77 21.31 16.10
C MET A 20 4.43 20.85 16.71
N SER A 21 3.70 21.74 17.39
CA SER A 21 2.43 21.40 18.04
C SER A 21 1.27 21.23 17.06
N ILE A 22 1.32 21.93 15.91
CA ILE A 22 0.27 21.87 14.88
C ILE A 22 0.50 20.68 13.91
N LEU A 23 1.73 20.20 13.75
CA LEU A 23 2.01 18.94 13.04
C LEU A 23 1.69 17.69 13.86
N LEU A 24 1.75 17.76 15.20
CA LEU A 24 1.33 16.65 16.09
C LEU A 24 -0.20 16.49 16.19
N GLY A 25 -0.98 17.55 15.90
CA GLY A 25 -2.43 17.54 16.06
C GLY A 25 -3.24 17.04 14.85
N LEU A 26 -2.64 16.97 13.66
CA LEU A 26 -3.35 16.53 12.44
C LEU A 26 -3.10 15.06 12.07
N GLY A 27 -2.19 14.37 12.77
CA GLY A 27 -1.87 12.95 12.55
C GLY A 27 -2.72 11.94 13.32
N MET A 28 -3.73 12.38 14.09
CA MET A 28 -4.54 11.50 14.96
C MET A 28 -5.90 11.08 14.38
N LEU A 29 -6.11 11.19 13.07
CA LEU A 29 -7.36 10.77 12.42
C LEU A 29 -7.10 10.01 11.12
N LEU A 30 -6.29 8.95 11.19
CA LEU A 30 -6.31 7.87 10.19
C LEU A 30 -6.06 6.53 10.90
N SER A 31 -7.04 6.10 11.70
CA SER A 31 -7.15 4.67 12.05
C SER A 31 -7.68 3.92 10.82
N ASN A 32 -6.83 3.65 9.84
CA ASN A 32 -7.18 2.70 8.79
C ASN A 32 -7.00 1.28 9.34
N SER A 33 -8.10 0.82 9.90
CA SER A 33 -8.57 -0.56 9.98
C SER A 33 -7.62 -1.61 9.40
N SER A 34 -6.82 -2.24 10.27
CA SER A 34 -6.69 -3.70 10.18
C SER A 34 -8.11 -4.26 10.09
N PHE A 35 -8.42 -5.10 9.10
CA PHE A 35 -9.75 -5.71 8.97
C PHE A 35 -10.19 -6.23 10.33
N ALA A 36 -11.09 -5.48 11.00
CA ALA A 36 -11.52 -5.86 12.32
C ALA A 36 -12.48 -7.03 12.12
N GLN A 37 -11.91 -8.23 12.25
CA GLN A 37 -12.57 -9.50 12.08
C GLN A 37 -13.77 -9.58 13.01
N VAL A 38 -14.86 -10.19 12.55
CA VAL A 38 -15.91 -10.66 13.46
C VAL A 38 -15.24 -11.53 14.54
N LEU A 39 -15.36 -11.12 15.81
CA LEU A 39 -14.65 -11.70 16.96
C LEU A 39 -15.18 -13.09 17.36
N TYR A 40 -15.58 -13.91 16.40
CA TYR A 40 -16.18 -15.21 16.58
C TYR A 40 -15.48 -16.25 15.70
N SER A 41 -15.47 -17.49 16.18
CA SER A 41 -15.25 -18.68 15.36
C SER A 41 -16.59 -19.38 15.11
N VAL A 42 -16.73 -20.07 13.98
CA VAL A 42 -17.92 -20.86 13.66
C VAL A 42 -17.61 -22.35 13.55
N SER A 43 -18.51 -23.18 14.06
CA SER A 43 -18.46 -24.64 13.98
C SER A 43 -19.84 -25.23 13.72
N ASN A 44 -19.90 -26.35 13.00
CA ASN A 44 -21.15 -27.07 12.76
C ASN A 44 -21.59 -27.83 14.02
N LEU A 45 -22.89 -27.88 14.25
CA LEU A 45 -23.54 -28.73 15.24
C LEU A 45 -24.25 -29.89 14.54
N THR A 46 -24.12 -31.09 15.09
CA THR A 46 -24.82 -32.30 14.63
C THR A 46 -25.42 -33.03 15.84
N GLY A 47 -26.61 -33.59 15.68
CA GLY A 47 -27.33 -34.30 16.75
C GLY A 47 -27.89 -33.40 17.86
N VAL A 48 -27.84 -32.07 17.69
CA VAL A 48 -28.39 -31.11 18.66
C VAL A 48 -29.69 -30.55 18.07
N GLY A 49 -30.81 -31.18 18.45
CA GLY A 49 -32.13 -30.93 17.86
C GLY A 49 -32.67 -29.54 18.15
N TYR A 50 -33.26 -28.90 17.15
CA TYR A 50 -34.22 -27.83 17.34
C TYR A 50 -35.34 -28.33 18.27
N THR A 51 -35.59 -27.58 19.34
CA THR A 51 -36.68 -27.84 20.28
C THR A 51 -37.52 -26.57 20.36
N PRO A 52 -38.82 -26.62 20.03
CA PRO A 52 -39.67 -25.44 20.09
C PRO A 52 -39.65 -24.77 21.47
N ILE A 53 -39.70 -23.44 21.51
CA ILE A 53 -39.71 -22.70 22.77
C ILE A 53 -41.02 -22.99 23.51
N SER A 54 -40.91 -23.48 24.75
CA SER A 54 -42.05 -23.67 25.65
C SER A 54 -42.16 -22.48 26.61
N GLY A 55 -43.30 -21.76 26.59
CA GLY A 55 -43.57 -20.65 27.51
C GLY A 55 -42.98 -19.28 27.11
N GLY A 56 -42.58 -19.10 25.85
CA GLY A 56 -42.13 -17.81 25.31
C GLY A 56 -43.27 -16.85 24.95
N THR A 57 -42.92 -15.62 24.59
CA THR A 57 -43.85 -14.63 24.03
C THR A 57 -44.07 -14.94 22.54
N ILE A 58 -45.33 -15.04 22.14
CA ILE A 58 -45.74 -15.39 20.77
C ILE A 58 -46.13 -14.13 20.00
N ILE A 59 -45.57 -13.99 18.81
CA ILE A 59 -45.92 -13.01 17.78
C ILE A 59 -46.51 -13.79 16.61
N ASN A 60 -47.83 -13.70 16.41
CA ASN A 60 -48.56 -14.41 15.35
C ASN A 60 -49.58 -13.53 14.62
N SER A 61 -49.52 -12.21 14.86
CA SER A 61 -50.37 -11.20 14.25
C SER A 61 -49.56 -9.96 13.90
N THR A 62 -49.92 -9.29 12.79
CA THR A 62 -49.26 -8.06 12.34
C THR A 62 -49.39 -6.90 13.31
N ALA A 63 -50.42 -6.91 14.17
CA ALA A 63 -50.61 -5.89 15.22
C ALA A 63 -49.51 -5.92 16.31
N GLN A 64 -48.74 -7.00 16.40
CA GLN A 64 -47.66 -7.17 17.37
C GLN A 64 -46.29 -6.74 16.81
N LEU A 65 -46.23 -6.35 15.54
CA LEU A 65 -45.02 -5.86 14.90
C LEU A 65 -44.80 -4.38 15.23
N THR A 66 -43.53 -3.98 15.32
CA THR A 66 -43.11 -2.61 15.65
C THR A 66 -43.16 -1.74 14.38
N PRO A 67 -43.90 -0.62 14.37
CA PRO A 67 -43.89 0.32 13.25
C PRO A 67 -42.50 0.93 13.02
N GLY A 68 -42.06 1.04 11.76
CA GLY A 68 -40.77 1.59 11.37
C GLY A 68 -40.63 1.74 9.84
N SER A 69 -39.40 1.69 9.32
CA SER A 69 -39.11 1.71 7.87
C SER A 69 -39.32 0.34 7.19
N MET A 70 -39.33 -0.73 7.98
CA MET A 70 -39.92 -2.02 7.60
C MET A 70 -41.45 -1.93 7.65
N THR A 71 -42.13 -2.73 6.83
CA THR A 71 -43.59 -2.80 6.86
C THR A 71 -44.10 -3.43 8.17
N VAL A 72 -45.41 -3.34 8.41
CA VAL A 72 -46.10 -4.04 9.51
C VAL A 72 -46.92 -5.20 8.96
N ASN A 73 -46.31 -6.03 8.11
CA ASN A 73 -46.91 -7.25 7.58
C ASN A 73 -46.05 -8.48 7.90
N GLN A 74 -46.56 -9.66 7.59
CA GLN A 74 -45.88 -10.93 7.88
C GLN A 74 -44.64 -11.20 7.02
N ASP A 75 -44.43 -10.43 5.95
CA ASP A 75 -43.38 -10.60 4.95
C ASP A 75 -42.16 -9.77 5.33
N ASP A 76 -42.34 -8.46 5.43
CA ASP A 76 -41.28 -7.46 5.65
C ASP A 76 -41.45 -6.76 7.00
N GLY A 77 -41.71 -7.52 8.05
CA GLY A 77 -42.01 -7.06 9.40
C GLY A 77 -40.89 -7.25 10.42
N SER A 78 -40.97 -6.55 11.54
CA SER A 78 -40.10 -6.82 12.70
C SER A 78 -40.73 -6.43 14.03
N ALA A 79 -40.18 -6.95 15.12
CA ALA A 79 -40.53 -6.55 16.48
C ALA A 79 -39.27 -6.18 17.29
N LEU A 80 -39.32 -5.09 18.06
CA LEU A 80 -38.24 -4.70 18.96
C LEU A 80 -38.41 -5.38 20.32
N ILE A 81 -37.45 -6.23 20.67
CA ILE A 81 -37.49 -7.08 21.87
C ILE A 81 -36.48 -6.55 22.90
N THR A 82 -36.89 -6.45 24.16
CA THR A 82 -35.97 -6.17 25.28
C THR A 82 -35.44 -7.49 25.84
N LEU A 83 -34.12 -7.61 25.94
CA LEU A 83 -33.45 -8.78 26.49
C LEU A 83 -33.51 -8.77 28.03
N PRO A 84 -33.57 -9.94 28.69
CA PRO A 84 -33.52 -10.04 30.15
C PRO A 84 -32.11 -9.82 30.73
N PHE A 85 -31.10 -9.67 29.88
CA PHE A 85 -29.71 -9.41 30.23
C PHE A 85 -29.06 -8.46 29.22
N THR A 86 -27.89 -7.92 29.56
CA THR A 86 -27.05 -7.18 28.60
C THR A 86 -26.20 -8.18 27.83
N PHE A 87 -26.32 -8.19 26.50
CA PHE A 87 -25.52 -9.03 25.62
C PHE A 87 -24.39 -8.21 25.01
N ASN A 88 -23.13 -8.65 25.16
CA ASN A 88 -22.00 -8.02 24.48
C ASN A 88 -21.85 -8.64 23.09
N TYR A 89 -22.08 -7.85 22.04
CA TYR A 89 -21.91 -8.26 20.66
C TYR A 89 -20.83 -7.39 20.01
N GLY A 90 -19.74 -8.02 19.54
CA GLY A 90 -18.64 -7.32 18.88
C GLY A 90 -17.99 -6.23 19.74
N GLY A 91 -17.95 -6.41 21.06
CA GLY A 91 -17.43 -5.41 22.01
C GLY A 91 -18.44 -4.38 22.50
N THR A 92 -19.63 -4.31 21.91
CA THR A 92 -20.68 -3.34 22.28
C THR A 92 -21.79 -4.02 23.09
N ASN A 93 -22.27 -3.35 24.14
CA ASN A 93 -23.32 -3.86 25.02
C ASN A 93 -24.72 -3.49 24.49
N PHE A 94 -25.59 -4.48 24.35
CA PHE A 94 -26.97 -4.31 23.88
C PHE A 94 -27.97 -4.89 24.88
N THR A 95 -29.08 -4.18 25.05
CA THR A 95 -30.23 -4.61 25.87
C THR A 95 -31.50 -4.85 25.04
N GLN A 96 -31.43 -4.61 23.73
CA GLN A 96 -32.53 -4.76 22.80
C GLN A 96 -32.07 -5.46 21.52
N VAL A 97 -33.00 -6.16 20.87
CA VAL A 97 -32.81 -6.86 19.61
C VAL A 97 -34.03 -6.63 18.72
N THR A 98 -33.82 -6.25 17.47
CA THR A 98 -34.86 -6.26 16.45
C THR A 98 -35.00 -7.65 15.86
N PHE A 99 -36.20 -8.22 15.89
CA PHE A 99 -36.52 -9.58 15.46
C PHE A 99 -37.37 -9.53 14.19
N CYS A 100 -36.81 -9.92 13.04
CA CYS A 100 -37.43 -9.74 11.73
C CYS A 100 -38.13 -11.01 11.21
N THR A 101 -39.22 -10.85 10.47
CA THR A 101 -39.94 -11.93 9.80
C THR A 101 -39.09 -12.66 8.75
N ASN A 102 -38.13 -11.94 8.15
CA ASN A 102 -37.21 -12.40 7.10
C ASN A 102 -36.01 -13.23 7.62
N GLY A 103 -36.11 -13.86 8.79
CA GLY A 103 -35.13 -14.86 9.26
C GLY A 103 -33.82 -14.33 9.85
N TRP A 104 -33.82 -13.08 10.33
CA TRP A 104 -32.68 -12.47 11.02
C TRP A 104 -33.08 -11.71 12.29
N ILE A 105 -32.10 -11.55 13.19
CA ILE A 105 -32.17 -10.60 14.32
C ILE A 105 -31.03 -9.59 14.22
N GLY A 106 -31.25 -8.35 14.65
CA GLY A 106 -30.23 -7.30 14.69
C GLY A 106 -30.12 -6.69 16.07
N PHE A 107 -28.91 -6.55 16.60
CA PHE A 107 -28.72 -5.95 17.93
C PHE A 107 -29.05 -4.45 17.90
N GLY A 108 -29.82 -4.00 18.89
CA GLY A 108 -30.36 -2.64 18.97
C GLY A 108 -31.67 -2.46 18.19
N ASN A 109 -32.09 -1.20 18.08
CA ASN A 109 -33.28 -0.79 17.33
C ASN A 109 -32.91 -0.53 15.86
N GLN A 110 -33.40 -1.38 14.96
CA GLN A 110 -33.13 -1.35 13.53
C GLN A 110 -34.29 -0.71 12.73
N SER A 111 -35.01 0.24 13.33
CA SER A 111 -36.20 0.88 12.71
C SER A 111 -35.92 1.68 11.44
N THR A 112 -34.66 1.97 11.13
CA THR A 112 -34.22 2.62 9.88
C THR A 112 -34.11 1.66 8.70
N VAL A 113 -33.99 0.35 8.96
CA VAL A 113 -33.88 -0.67 7.91
C VAL A 113 -35.15 -0.66 7.06
N THR A 114 -35.00 -0.49 5.75
CA THR A 114 -36.13 -0.50 4.83
C THR A 114 -36.60 -1.93 4.57
N SER A 115 -37.84 -2.09 4.12
CA SER A 115 -38.38 -3.40 3.70
C SER A 115 -37.52 -4.07 2.61
N ALA A 116 -36.96 -3.30 1.68
CA ALA A 116 -36.09 -3.82 0.62
C ALA A 116 -34.77 -4.39 1.17
N ASN A 117 -34.18 -3.67 2.13
CA ASN A 117 -32.96 -4.10 2.79
C ASN A 117 -33.21 -5.30 3.71
N GLY A 118 -34.30 -5.26 4.49
CA GLY A 118 -34.67 -6.28 5.46
C GLY A 118 -35.04 -7.64 4.88
N ARG A 119 -35.16 -7.80 3.55
CA ARG A 119 -35.39 -9.07 2.85
C ARG A 119 -34.23 -9.52 1.95
N THR A 120 -33.22 -8.67 1.76
CA THR A 120 -32.14 -8.94 0.81
C THR A 120 -31.01 -9.72 1.50
N ALA A 121 -30.93 -11.03 1.24
CA ALA A 121 -29.93 -11.93 1.81
C ALA A 121 -28.48 -11.44 1.64
N ALA A 122 -28.17 -10.78 0.52
CA ALA A 122 -26.84 -10.26 0.24
C ALA A 122 -26.40 -9.15 1.22
N ASN A 123 -27.33 -8.50 1.92
CA ASN A 123 -27.01 -7.39 2.80
C ASN A 123 -26.18 -7.82 4.01
N LEU A 124 -26.34 -9.07 4.50
CA LEU A 124 -25.49 -9.65 5.56
C LEU A 124 -23.99 -9.66 5.23
N TRP A 125 -23.64 -9.51 3.95
CA TRP A 125 -22.27 -9.58 3.45
C TRP A 125 -21.76 -8.21 2.97
N SER A 126 -22.56 -7.16 3.11
CA SER A 126 -22.33 -5.85 2.52
C SER A 126 -22.26 -4.76 3.59
N THR A 127 -21.99 -3.53 3.22
CA THR A 127 -22.07 -2.38 4.14
C THR A 127 -23.47 -1.77 4.22
N THR A 128 -24.48 -2.44 3.66
CA THR A 128 -25.87 -1.99 3.62
C THR A 128 -26.61 -2.58 4.82
N GLU A 129 -27.37 -1.78 5.55
CA GLU A 129 -28.18 -2.25 6.67
C GLU A 129 -29.11 -3.44 6.25
N PRO A 130 -29.50 -4.35 7.16
CA PRO A 130 -29.30 -4.32 8.63
C PRO A 130 -27.83 -4.45 9.04
N SER A 131 -27.47 -3.99 10.24
CA SER A 131 -26.09 -4.09 10.78
C SER A 131 -26.11 -4.63 12.20
N ASN A 132 -24.98 -5.16 12.70
CA ASN A 132 -24.97 -6.00 13.91
C ASN A 132 -25.95 -7.17 13.81
N THR A 133 -25.96 -7.83 12.65
CA THR A 133 -27.01 -8.76 12.25
C THR A 133 -26.59 -10.21 12.44
N LEU A 134 -27.53 -11.03 12.88
CA LEU A 134 -27.47 -12.49 12.91
C LEU A 134 -28.52 -13.04 11.94
N GLY A 135 -28.08 -13.63 10.83
CA GLY A 135 -28.95 -14.28 9.86
C GLY A 135 -28.91 -15.79 10.03
N ALA A 136 -30.00 -16.40 10.50
CA ALA A 136 -30.11 -17.87 10.55
C ALA A 136 -30.76 -18.42 9.28
N TRP A 137 -31.65 -17.66 8.66
CA TRP A 137 -32.17 -17.97 7.33
C TRP A 137 -32.57 -16.67 6.63
N PHE A 138 -31.62 -15.74 6.52
CA PHE A 138 -31.90 -14.39 6.07
C PHE A 138 -32.16 -14.36 4.55
N LYS A 139 -33.41 -14.14 4.17
CA LYS A 139 -33.88 -13.87 2.81
C LYS A 139 -35.30 -13.33 2.83
N ASP A 140 -35.83 -13.04 1.65
CA ASP A 140 -37.23 -12.73 1.40
C ASP A 140 -38.13 -13.93 1.74
N MET A 141 -38.74 -13.89 2.93
CA MET A 141 -39.61 -14.92 3.48
C MET A 141 -40.66 -14.36 4.45
N GLY A 142 -41.78 -15.07 4.58
CA GLY A 142 -42.84 -14.71 5.51
C GLY A 142 -42.77 -15.46 6.86
N ALA A 143 -43.13 -14.78 7.95
CA ALA A 143 -43.37 -15.42 9.25
C ALA A 143 -44.69 -16.22 9.30
N ASN A 144 -45.49 -16.16 8.23
CA ASN A 144 -46.68 -16.98 8.01
C ASN A 144 -47.85 -16.71 8.98
N PHE A 145 -48.03 -15.45 9.37
CA PHE A 145 -49.13 -15.00 10.25
C PHE A 145 -50.49 -15.00 9.56
N GLY A 146 -51.57 -15.20 10.32
CA GLY A 146 -52.95 -14.99 9.86
C GLY A 146 -53.90 -16.15 10.10
N VAL A 147 -55.20 -15.89 9.94
CA VAL A 147 -56.25 -16.89 10.15
C VAL A 147 -56.10 -18.04 9.13
N GLY A 148 -55.95 -19.26 9.64
CA GLY A 148 -55.79 -20.47 8.81
C GLY A 148 -54.34 -20.83 8.48
N PHE A 149 -53.35 -20.05 8.94
CA PHE A 149 -51.93 -20.34 8.76
C PHE A 149 -51.24 -20.64 10.11
N PRO A 150 -50.29 -21.59 10.14
CA PRO A 150 -49.71 -22.10 11.40
C PRO A 150 -48.49 -21.32 11.92
N GLY A 151 -48.12 -20.20 11.29
CA GLY A 151 -46.86 -19.49 11.52
C GLY A 151 -46.82 -18.64 12.80
N GLU A 152 -45.71 -18.74 13.52
CA GLU A 152 -45.45 -18.01 14.76
C GLU A 152 -43.97 -17.59 14.83
N MET A 153 -43.71 -16.36 15.27
CA MET A 153 -42.41 -15.97 15.80
C MET A 153 -42.49 -16.04 17.33
N VAL A 154 -41.56 -16.73 17.98
CA VAL A 154 -41.56 -16.93 19.43
C VAL A 154 -40.23 -16.47 20.00
N HIS A 155 -40.23 -15.77 21.13
CA HIS A 155 -38.99 -15.43 21.83
C HIS A 155 -39.14 -15.56 23.34
N GLY A 156 -38.06 -15.96 24.03
CA GLY A 156 -38.13 -16.17 25.47
C GLY A 156 -36.90 -16.84 26.06
N SER A 157 -36.88 -16.92 27.39
CA SER A 157 -35.81 -17.62 28.12
C SER A 157 -35.96 -19.13 27.95
N VAL A 158 -34.86 -19.80 27.59
CA VAL A 158 -34.82 -21.27 27.38
C VAL A 158 -33.87 -21.98 28.34
N GLY A 159 -33.27 -21.23 29.26
CA GLY A 159 -32.38 -21.75 30.31
C GLY A 159 -31.89 -20.61 31.21
N THR A 160 -31.00 -20.93 32.15
CA THR A 160 -30.37 -19.95 33.02
C THR A 160 -29.51 -19.00 32.20
N ASP A 161 -29.96 -17.74 32.07
CA ASP A 161 -29.30 -16.69 31.30
C ASP A 161 -29.10 -17.05 29.81
N ILE A 162 -30.07 -17.78 29.23
CA ILE A 162 -30.10 -18.13 27.81
C ILE A 162 -31.44 -17.67 27.22
N TYR A 163 -31.39 -16.94 26.11
CA TYR A 163 -32.56 -16.36 25.45
C TYR A 163 -32.62 -16.78 23.98
N ALA A 164 -33.78 -17.18 23.49
CA ALA A 164 -33.96 -17.68 22.13
C ALA A 164 -35.00 -16.88 21.33
N PHE A 165 -34.82 -16.89 20.01
CA PHE A 165 -35.70 -16.33 18.99
C PHE A 165 -35.99 -17.42 17.97
N GLU A 166 -37.26 -17.74 17.76
CA GLU A 166 -37.72 -18.88 17.00
C GLU A 166 -38.68 -18.44 15.88
N TRP A 167 -38.46 -18.96 14.68
CA TRP A 167 -39.40 -18.93 13.58
C TRP A 167 -40.00 -20.33 13.44
N LYS A 168 -41.26 -20.46 13.83
CA LYS A 168 -42.00 -21.72 13.87
C LYS A 168 -43.04 -21.74 12.78
N ASN A 169 -43.01 -22.77 11.94
CA ASN A 169 -43.85 -22.92 10.75
C ASN A 169 -43.84 -21.69 9.83
N ALA A 170 -42.69 -21.03 9.71
CA ALA A 170 -42.50 -19.91 8.79
C ALA A 170 -42.52 -20.40 7.32
N VAL A 171 -42.71 -19.48 6.38
CA VAL A 171 -42.83 -19.82 4.96
C VAL A 171 -41.50 -20.37 4.44
N GLY A 172 -41.51 -21.61 3.97
CA GLY A 172 -40.32 -22.28 3.43
C GLY A 172 -40.00 -21.92 1.98
N SER A 173 -40.98 -21.54 1.17
CA SER A 173 -40.84 -21.43 -0.29
C SER A 173 -40.65 -20.01 -0.84
N SER A 174 -41.13 -18.96 -0.15
CA SER A 174 -41.07 -17.56 -0.58
C SER A 174 -41.64 -16.64 0.52
N PHE A 175 -42.26 -15.51 0.16
CA PHE A 175 -42.98 -14.60 1.06
C PHE A 175 -44.45 -14.96 1.32
N SER A 176 -45.09 -15.77 0.45
CA SER A 176 -46.53 -16.04 0.55
C SER A 176 -46.90 -17.06 1.62
N ASN A 177 -47.90 -16.74 2.45
CA ASN A 177 -48.46 -17.65 3.45
C ASN A 177 -48.82 -19.03 2.88
N THR A 178 -48.60 -20.08 3.66
CA THR A 178 -48.78 -21.48 3.22
C THR A 178 -49.02 -22.41 4.40
N THR A 179 -49.71 -23.53 4.14
CA THR A 179 -49.90 -24.63 5.10
C THR A 179 -49.05 -25.86 4.77
N THR A 180 -48.35 -25.85 3.63
CA THR A 180 -47.65 -27.04 3.09
C THR A 180 -46.14 -26.88 2.99
N ASN A 181 -45.63 -25.66 2.82
CA ASN A 181 -44.18 -25.38 2.73
C ASN A 181 -43.70 -24.66 3.99
N LEU A 182 -43.30 -25.41 5.01
CA LEU A 182 -43.02 -24.89 6.35
C LEU A 182 -41.58 -25.17 6.77
N ILE A 183 -40.95 -24.18 7.41
CA ILE A 183 -39.62 -24.31 8.02
C ILE A 183 -39.65 -23.88 9.49
N ASN A 184 -38.70 -24.42 10.26
CA ASN A 184 -38.57 -24.19 11.68
C ASN A 184 -37.10 -23.98 12.05
N PHE A 185 -36.76 -22.88 12.70
CA PHE A 185 -35.39 -22.62 13.15
C PHE A 185 -35.35 -21.60 14.29
N GLN A 186 -34.24 -21.53 14.99
CA GLN A 186 -34.04 -20.59 16.10
C GLN A 186 -32.61 -20.06 16.17
N ILE A 187 -32.48 -18.87 16.76
CA ILE A 187 -31.24 -18.25 17.21
C ILE A 187 -31.25 -18.23 18.74
N VAL A 188 -30.18 -18.70 19.36
CA VAL A 188 -30.03 -18.79 20.82
C VAL A 188 -28.83 -17.95 21.25
N LEU A 189 -29.06 -17.04 22.20
CA LEU A 189 -28.07 -16.14 22.79
C LEU A 189 -27.75 -16.60 24.22
N TYR A 190 -26.46 -16.75 24.50
CA TYR A 190 -25.94 -17.11 25.81
C TYR A 190 -25.45 -15.86 26.56
N GLY A 191 -26.18 -15.47 27.60
CA GLY A 191 -25.92 -14.27 28.40
C GLY A 191 -24.65 -14.37 29.27
N PRO A 192 -24.25 -13.26 29.92
CA PRO A 192 -23.00 -13.14 30.69
C PRO A 192 -22.89 -14.09 31.89
N ALA A 193 -24.00 -14.51 32.49
CA ALA A 193 -24.08 -15.45 33.60
C ALA A 193 -24.34 -16.90 33.16
N SER A 194 -24.45 -17.16 31.85
CA SER A 194 -24.54 -18.52 31.31
C SER A 194 -23.21 -19.27 31.45
N SER A 195 -23.22 -20.59 31.27
CA SER A 195 -21.99 -21.38 31.21
C SER A 195 -21.13 -21.14 29.97
N ASN A 196 -21.64 -20.40 28.97
CA ASN A 196 -20.93 -20.10 27.72
C ASN A 196 -21.17 -18.64 27.28
N PRO A 197 -20.71 -17.63 28.04
CA PRO A 197 -21.02 -16.22 27.80
C PRO A 197 -20.70 -15.75 26.37
N GLY A 198 -21.64 -14.99 25.77
CA GLY A 198 -21.48 -14.37 24.45
C GLY A 198 -21.61 -15.32 23.27
N ARG A 199 -21.79 -16.63 23.51
CA ARG A 199 -22.04 -17.62 22.45
C ARG A 199 -23.38 -17.35 21.75
N VAL A 200 -23.40 -17.63 20.45
CA VAL A 200 -24.61 -17.66 19.63
C VAL A 200 -24.74 -19.03 18.97
N GLU A 201 -25.94 -19.59 18.94
CA GLU A 201 -26.21 -20.86 18.25
C GLU A 201 -27.45 -20.77 17.37
N TYR A 202 -27.37 -21.34 16.17
CA TYR A 202 -28.48 -21.50 15.25
C TYR A 202 -28.88 -22.97 15.21
N PHE A 203 -30.17 -23.27 15.40
CA PHE A 203 -30.69 -24.63 15.32
C PHE A 203 -31.79 -24.72 14.28
N TYR A 204 -31.80 -25.81 13.50
CA TYR A 204 -32.77 -26.03 12.44
C TYR A 204 -33.63 -27.26 12.75
N GLY A 205 -34.92 -27.13 12.50
CA GLY A 205 -35.93 -28.17 12.70
C GLY A 205 -36.32 -28.87 11.40
N SER A 206 -37.39 -29.66 11.48
CA SER A 206 -37.98 -30.33 10.33
C SER A 206 -38.63 -29.33 9.38
N THR A 207 -38.67 -29.71 8.10
CA THR A 207 -39.40 -29.00 7.05
C THR A 207 -40.63 -29.78 6.63
N ALA A 208 -41.62 -29.08 6.10
CA ALA A 208 -42.72 -29.66 5.33
C ALA A 208 -42.69 -29.07 3.92
N GLY A 209 -42.97 -29.89 2.90
CA GLY A 209 -43.03 -29.44 1.51
C GLY A 209 -41.68 -28.99 0.93
N THR A 210 -41.70 -27.96 0.08
CA THR A 210 -40.53 -27.45 -0.64
C THR A 210 -39.92 -26.23 0.07
N THR A 211 -38.60 -26.27 0.28
CA THR A 211 -37.82 -25.14 0.81
C THR A 211 -37.08 -24.42 -0.32
N ALA A 212 -37.16 -23.09 -0.35
CA ALA A 212 -36.41 -22.26 -1.27
C ALA A 212 -35.07 -21.83 -0.66
N PHE A 213 -33.99 -22.03 -1.42
CA PHE A 213 -32.62 -21.75 -1.01
C PHE A 213 -32.21 -20.29 -1.30
N GLY A 214 -30.91 -20.00 -1.22
CA GLY A 214 -30.36 -18.66 -1.40
C GLY A 214 -30.43 -17.78 -0.16
N ALA A 215 -30.65 -18.37 1.02
CA ALA A 215 -30.62 -17.65 2.29
C ALA A 215 -29.18 -17.39 2.75
N ALA A 216 -28.96 -16.24 3.37
CA ALA A 216 -27.73 -15.93 4.07
C ALA A 216 -27.76 -16.56 5.47
N ILE A 217 -26.68 -17.25 5.83
CA ILE A 217 -26.50 -17.87 7.15
C ILE A 217 -25.15 -17.43 7.71
N GLY A 218 -25.17 -16.62 8.75
CA GLY A 218 -23.96 -16.02 9.29
C GLY A 218 -24.26 -14.88 10.24
N MET A 219 -23.24 -14.05 10.45
CA MET A 219 -23.30 -12.88 11.31
C MET A 219 -22.41 -11.76 10.77
N GLU A 220 -22.71 -10.51 11.11
CA GLU A 220 -21.90 -9.34 10.74
C GLU A 220 -21.80 -8.31 11.88
N ASP A 221 -20.80 -7.44 11.81
CA ASP A 221 -20.65 -6.33 12.76
C ASP A 221 -21.44 -5.06 12.36
N ALA A 222 -21.19 -3.95 13.05
CA ALA A 222 -21.88 -2.68 12.83
C ALA A 222 -21.58 -2.00 11.48
N VAL A 223 -20.54 -2.44 10.76
CA VAL A 223 -20.09 -1.85 9.49
C VAL A 223 -20.40 -2.75 8.30
N GLY A 224 -20.29 -4.08 8.47
CA GLY A 224 -20.52 -5.04 7.39
C GLY A 224 -19.47 -4.99 6.27
N GLY A 225 -19.61 -5.86 5.27
CA GLY A 225 -18.68 -5.99 4.14
C GLY A 225 -17.54 -7.01 4.31
N SER A 226 -16.66 -7.10 3.32
CA SER A 226 -15.56 -8.09 3.31
C SER A 226 -14.62 -7.93 4.51
N GLY A 227 -14.40 -9.01 5.24
CA GLY A 227 -13.64 -9.06 6.50
C GLY A 227 -14.46 -8.75 7.76
N ARG A 228 -15.74 -8.38 7.61
CA ARG A 228 -16.63 -7.86 8.67
C ARG A 228 -17.91 -8.70 8.86
N PHE A 229 -18.01 -9.83 8.16
CA PHE A 229 -18.99 -10.88 8.40
C PHE A 229 -18.30 -12.22 8.67
N LEU A 230 -19.05 -13.19 9.18
CA LEU A 230 -18.65 -14.59 9.28
C LEU A 230 -19.75 -15.47 8.69
N ASN A 231 -19.45 -16.12 7.58
CA ASN A 231 -20.36 -17.00 6.87
C ASN A 231 -20.36 -18.39 7.52
N ALA A 232 -21.53 -18.83 7.99
CA ALA A 232 -21.66 -20.08 8.73
C ALA A 232 -21.40 -21.32 7.85
N LEU A 233 -21.67 -21.21 6.54
CA LEU A 233 -21.60 -22.33 5.61
C LEU A 233 -20.16 -22.80 5.35
N ASN A 234 -19.19 -21.90 5.45
CA ASN A 234 -17.80 -22.15 5.07
C ASN A 234 -16.76 -21.52 6.00
N GLY A 235 -17.18 -20.78 7.04
CA GLY A 235 -16.29 -20.06 7.95
C GLY A 235 -15.57 -18.86 7.33
N SER A 236 -15.96 -18.45 6.12
CA SER A 236 -15.31 -17.35 5.41
C SER A 236 -15.77 -16.00 5.92
N THR A 237 -14.85 -15.03 5.92
CA THR A 237 -15.15 -13.62 6.17
C THR A 237 -15.18 -12.78 4.89
N THR A 238 -14.96 -13.40 3.72
CA THR A 238 -14.84 -12.72 2.42
C THR A 238 -15.71 -13.34 1.32
N VAL A 239 -16.15 -14.59 1.49
CA VAL A 239 -16.99 -15.31 0.54
C VAL A 239 -18.45 -15.24 0.95
N SER A 240 -19.27 -14.60 0.11
CA SER A 240 -20.69 -14.31 0.34
C SER A 240 -21.64 -15.44 -0.12
N SER A 241 -21.21 -16.70 -0.01
CA SER A 241 -22.03 -17.83 -0.46
C SER A 241 -23.34 -17.93 0.32
N THR A 242 -24.44 -18.17 -0.37
CA THR A 242 -25.76 -18.42 0.21
C THR A 242 -26.06 -19.92 0.26
N SER A 243 -27.07 -20.29 1.04
CA SER A 243 -27.46 -21.68 1.22
C SER A 243 -27.90 -22.32 -0.09
N THR A 244 -27.49 -23.57 -0.31
CA THR A 244 -27.94 -24.43 -1.43
C THR A 244 -28.78 -25.61 -0.95
N ALA A 245 -28.92 -25.77 0.36
CA ALA A 245 -29.70 -26.79 1.03
C ALA A 245 -30.20 -26.28 2.38
N TRP A 246 -31.27 -26.89 2.88
CA TRP A 246 -31.71 -26.71 4.26
C TRP A 246 -30.75 -27.47 5.21
N PRO A 247 -30.25 -26.87 6.30
CA PRO A 247 -29.32 -27.54 7.20
C PRO A 247 -29.87 -28.84 7.81
N GLY A 248 -31.19 -28.95 8.00
CA GLY A 248 -31.84 -30.18 8.44
C GLY A 248 -32.03 -30.29 9.95
N ASN A 249 -33.05 -31.06 10.34
CA ASN A 249 -33.37 -31.29 11.75
C ASN A 249 -32.21 -31.98 12.47
N GLY A 250 -31.77 -31.40 13.60
CA GLY A 250 -30.62 -31.90 14.37
C GLY A 250 -29.28 -31.30 13.96
N ASN A 251 -29.27 -30.35 13.01
CA ASN A 251 -28.08 -29.62 12.61
C ASN A 251 -28.17 -28.14 13.02
N GLY A 252 -27.01 -27.49 13.06
CA GLY A 252 -26.91 -26.10 13.47
C GLY A 252 -25.53 -25.51 13.27
N PHE A 253 -25.39 -24.25 13.66
CA PHE A 253 -24.12 -23.53 13.67
C PHE A 253 -23.90 -22.92 15.04
N ARG A 254 -22.68 -23.03 15.56
CA ARG A 254 -22.25 -22.40 16.81
C ARG A 254 -21.22 -21.33 16.50
N PHE A 255 -21.47 -20.13 16.99
CA PHE A 255 -20.55 -19.02 16.98
C PHE A 255 -19.99 -18.82 18.38
N THR A 256 -18.69 -19.02 18.54
CA THR A 256 -18.00 -18.90 19.82
C THR A 256 -17.14 -17.65 19.82
N PRO A 257 -17.34 -16.69 20.76
CA PRO A 257 -16.52 -15.49 20.82
C PRO A 257 -15.07 -15.85 21.14
N PHE A 258 -14.12 -15.12 20.55
CA PHE A 258 -12.72 -15.25 20.91
C PHE A 258 -12.46 -14.68 22.31
N SER A 259 -11.69 -15.41 23.11
CA SER A 259 -11.19 -14.91 24.39
C SER A 259 -10.33 -13.65 24.19
N PRO A 260 -10.30 -12.72 25.16
CA PRO A 260 -9.40 -11.57 25.11
C PRO A 260 -7.95 -12.02 24.92
N CYS A 261 -7.18 -11.26 24.14
CA CYS A 261 -5.77 -11.51 23.96
C CYS A 261 -5.05 -11.37 25.30
N VAL A 262 -4.16 -12.32 25.56
CA VAL A 262 -3.26 -12.27 26.70
C VAL A 262 -1.87 -11.95 26.18
N ALA A 263 -1.22 -10.95 26.80
CA ALA A 263 0.16 -10.62 26.49
C ALA A 263 1.06 -11.86 26.70
N PRO A 264 2.02 -12.12 25.80
CA PRO A 264 2.97 -13.21 25.97
C PRO A 264 3.71 -13.14 27.31
N VAL A 265 4.01 -14.30 27.90
CA VAL A 265 4.58 -14.41 29.26
C VAL A 265 6.06 -14.02 29.33
N ASP A 266 6.74 -13.99 28.20
CA ASP A 266 8.17 -13.74 28.07
C ASP A 266 8.45 -12.72 26.94
N GLN A 267 9.68 -12.21 26.95
CA GLN A 267 10.18 -11.29 25.93
C GLN A 267 11.13 -12.03 24.97
N ALA A 268 11.41 -11.41 23.83
CA ALA A 268 12.62 -11.72 23.08
C ALA A 268 13.89 -11.58 23.95
N SER A 269 15.01 -12.14 23.52
CA SER A 269 16.29 -12.04 24.24
C SER A 269 17.46 -11.72 23.31
N ALA A 270 18.64 -11.44 23.88
CA ALA A 270 19.91 -11.30 23.14
C ALA A 270 19.87 -10.31 21.95
N LEU A 271 19.53 -9.05 22.21
CA LEU A 271 19.65 -8.00 21.20
C LEU A 271 21.12 -7.74 20.85
N ALA A 272 21.47 -7.95 19.58
CA ALA A 272 22.81 -7.77 19.04
C ALA A 272 22.79 -6.75 17.90
N PHE A 273 23.66 -5.74 17.99
CA PHE A 273 23.84 -4.74 16.95
C PHE A 273 24.86 -5.23 15.91
N GLY A 274 24.53 -5.03 14.64
CA GLY A 274 25.37 -5.33 13.49
C GLY A 274 26.02 -4.07 12.95
N THR A 275 25.92 -3.87 11.62
CA THR A 275 26.45 -2.67 10.96
C THR A 275 25.79 -1.41 11.48
N ILE A 276 26.62 -0.43 11.86
CA ILE A 276 26.22 0.91 12.27
C ILE A 276 26.85 1.90 11.28
N THR A 277 26.03 2.80 10.76
CA THR A 277 26.46 3.90 9.88
C THR A 277 26.17 5.25 10.54
N THR A 278 26.35 6.34 9.81
CA THR A 278 26.00 7.69 10.25
C THR A 278 24.48 7.91 10.34
N GLY A 279 23.66 7.10 9.65
CA GLY A 279 22.21 7.27 9.58
C GLY A 279 21.40 6.00 9.82
N ALA A 280 22.05 4.86 10.07
CA ALA A 280 21.36 3.58 10.28
C ALA A 280 22.04 2.67 11.32
N ILE A 281 21.23 1.83 11.96
CA ILE A 281 21.66 0.80 12.92
C ILE A 281 20.94 -0.51 12.58
N ALA A 282 21.69 -1.50 12.11
CA ALA A 282 21.19 -2.86 11.93
C ALA A 282 21.26 -3.65 13.24
N ALA A 283 20.26 -4.48 13.52
CA ALA A 283 20.24 -5.32 14.71
C ALA A 283 19.43 -6.61 14.50
N SER A 284 19.67 -7.56 15.40
CA SER A 284 18.94 -8.83 15.48
C SER A 284 18.76 -9.26 16.93
N PHE A 285 17.78 -10.12 17.19
CA PHE A 285 17.51 -10.67 18.51
C PHE A 285 17.09 -12.13 18.43
N THR A 286 17.09 -12.82 19.57
CA THR A 286 16.59 -14.19 19.71
C THR A 286 15.10 -14.16 20.02
N ALA A 287 14.32 -14.96 19.28
CA ALA A 287 12.87 -15.09 19.47
C ALA A 287 12.49 -15.46 20.91
N ALA A 288 11.31 -14.99 21.35
CA ALA A 288 10.74 -15.37 22.64
C ALA A 288 10.32 -16.86 22.65
N PRO A 289 10.66 -17.63 23.70
CA PRO A 289 10.29 -19.05 23.83
C PRO A 289 8.79 -19.35 23.70
N SER A 290 7.90 -18.43 24.08
CA SER A 290 6.43 -18.62 23.96
C SER A 290 5.88 -18.64 22.54
N VAL A 291 6.69 -18.37 21.51
CA VAL A 291 6.27 -18.27 20.10
C VAL A 291 5.11 -17.28 19.91
N PRO A 292 5.37 -15.98 20.18
CA PRO A 292 4.37 -14.93 20.11
C PRO A 292 3.88 -14.68 18.68
N SER A 293 2.77 -13.94 18.53
CA SER A 293 2.29 -13.53 17.21
C SER A 293 3.25 -12.56 16.50
N GLY A 294 4.06 -11.80 17.25
CA GLY A 294 5.11 -10.96 16.69
C GLY A 294 5.82 -10.08 17.71
N TYR A 295 6.62 -9.15 17.19
CA TYR A 295 7.43 -8.19 17.92
C TYR A 295 7.18 -6.77 17.41
N LEU A 296 7.15 -5.81 18.34
CA LEU A 296 7.17 -4.38 18.06
C LEU A 296 8.51 -3.82 18.49
N VAL A 297 9.29 -3.28 17.55
CA VAL A 297 10.58 -2.65 17.81
C VAL A 297 10.42 -1.14 17.75
N VAL A 298 10.85 -0.44 18.80
CA VAL A 298 10.78 1.03 18.90
C VAL A 298 12.15 1.58 19.28
N ALA A 299 12.61 2.61 18.58
CA ALA A 299 13.84 3.33 18.89
C ALA A 299 13.53 4.70 19.48
N TYR A 300 14.20 5.03 20.59
CA TYR A 300 14.14 6.34 21.25
C TYR A 300 15.51 7.00 21.19
N PRO A 301 15.63 8.32 20.95
CA PRO A 301 16.91 8.99 21.20
C PRO A 301 17.33 8.77 22.65
N THR A 302 18.60 8.40 22.89
CA THR A 302 19.06 7.96 24.22
C THR A 302 18.72 8.97 25.30
N GLY A 303 18.11 8.48 26.38
CA GLY A 303 17.65 9.29 27.51
C GLY A 303 16.28 9.97 27.33
N SER A 304 15.60 9.74 26.22
CA SER A 304 14.21 10.20 26.02
C SER A 304 13.23 9.45 26.94
N ALA A 305 12.12 10.11 27.28
CA ALA A 305 11.03 9.46 28.01
C ALA A 305 10.38 8.35 27.16
N VAL A 306 10.31 7.14 27.73
CA VAL A 306 9.75 5.95 27.08
C VAL A 306 8.24 5.94 27.24
N THR A 307 7.52 5.59 26.16
CA THR A 307 6.07 5.35 26.17
C THR A 307 5.80 3.90 25.83
N ASN A 308 5.09 3.17 26.69
CA ASN A 308 4.74 1.79 26.39
C ASN A 308 3.70 1.72 25.25
N PRO A 309 3.75 0.67 24.41
CA PRO A 309 2.65 0.39 23.50
C PRO A 309 1.37 0.09 24.27
N VAL A 310 0.24 0.42 23.66
CA VAL A 310 -1.10 0.25 24.27
C VAL A 310 -1.79 -0.93 23.61
N ASP A 311 -2.40 -1.80 24.41
CA ASP A 311 -3.19 -2.93 23.91
C ASP A 311 -4.32 -2.47 22.98
N ALA A 312 -4.73 -3.35 22.07
CA ALA A 312 -5.70 -3.11 21.01
C ALA A 312 -5.34 -2.01 19.99
N ASN A 313 -4.19 -1.33 20.15
CA ASN A 313 -3.69 -0.39 19.16
C ASN A 313 -2.63 -1.06 18.29
N ALA A 314 -2.94 -1.27 17.01
CA ALA A 314 -1.98 -1.75 16.03
C ALA A 314 -1.02 -0.62 15.63
N TYR A 315 0.29 -0.90 15.68
CA TYR A 315 1.34 0.03 15.25
C TYR A 315 1.86 -0.31 13.85
N ILE A 316 2.30 0.70 13.12
CA ILE A 316 2.94 0.57 11.80
C ILE A 316 4.35 1.17 11.81
N VAL A 317 5.24 0.68 10.94
CA VAL A 317 6.61 1.19 10.81
C VAL A 317 6.60 2.70 10.52
N ASN A 318 7.56 3.43 11.08
CA ASN A 318 7.69 4.90 11.08
C ASN A 318 6.65 5.66 11.91
N GLN A 319 5.64 5.01 12.50
CA GLN A 319 4.73 5.66 13.43
C GLN A 319 5.46 6.13 14.70
N THR A 320 5.05 7.26 15.25
CA THR A 320 5.55 7.74 16.55
C THR A 320 4.88 7.01 17.72
N LEU A 321 5.66 6.63 18.73
CA LEU A 321 5.18 6.16 20.03
C LEU A 321 5.81 7.03 21.11
N GLY A 322 5.07 8.04 21.59
CA GLY A 322 5.64 9.09 22.41
C GLY A 322 6.77 9.83 21.67
N LEU A 323 7.97 9.82 22.24
CA LEU A 323 9.19 10.36 21.61
C LEU A 323 9.97 9.32 20.78
N GLY A 324 9.49 8.08 20.72
CA GLY A 324 10.10 7.00 19.97
C GLY A 324 9.51 6.85 18.57
N LYS A 325 10.24 6.14 17.71
CA LYS A 325 9.84 5.77 16.35
C LYS A 325 9.73 4.26 16.24
N VAL A 326 8.63 3.76 15.70
CA VAL A 326 8.44 2.33 15.40
C VAL A 326 9.36 1.95 14.24
N ILE A 327 10.26 1.00 14.49
CA ILE A 327 11.27 0.53 13.54
C ILE A 327 10.83 -0.73 12.80
N SER A 328 10.17 -1.66 13.49
CA SER A 328 9.72 -2.92 12.91
C SER A 328 8.51 -3.45 13.64
N VAL A 329 7.62 -4.11 12.90
CA VAL A 329 6.43 -4.80 13.41
C VAL A 329 6.28 -6.12 12.65
N GLY A 330 6.14 -7.24 13.36
CA GLY A 330 5.85 -8.55 12.77
C GLY A 330 6.68 -9.69 13.36
N THR A 331 6.84 -10.77 12.61
CA THR A 331 7.53 -11.99 13.09
C THR A 331 9.05 -11.99 12.89
N SER A 332 9.59 -10.99 12.17
CA SER A 332 11.04 -10.89 11.93
C SER A 332 11.81 -10.67 13.22
N VAL A 333 12.94 -11.37 13.34
CA VAL A 333 13.88 -11.25 14.47
C VAL A 333 15.12 -10.41 14.12
N SER A 334 15.08 -9.72 12.98
CA SER A 334 16.06 -8.73 12.56
C SER A 334 15.38 -7.47 12.05
N PHE A 335 16.07 -6.34 12.21
CA PHE A 335 15.62 -5.04 11.75
C PHE A 335 16.80 -4.15 11.37
N ASN A 336 16.54 -3.13 10.54
CA ASN A 336 17.49 -2.06 10.29
C ASN A 336 16.79 -0.72 10.51
N ALA A 337 17.22 0.01 11.54
CA ALA A 337 16.70 1.32 11.86
C ALA A 337 17.38 2.36 10.99
N THR A 338 16.60 3.13 10.23
CA THR A 338 17.08 4.09 9.22
C THR A 338 16.53 5.49 9.45
N GLY A 339 17.14 6.49 8.80
CA GLY A 339 16.80 7.90 9.01
C GLY A 339 17.16 8.41 10.41
N LEU A 340 18.21 7.85 11.00
CA LEU A 340 18.75 8.26 12.29
C LEU A 340 19.69 9.47 12.12
N LEU A 341 19.84 10.27 13.18
CA LEU A 341 20.79 11.38 13.20
C LEU A 341 22.21 10.87 13.45
N PRO A 342 23.25 11.53 12.91
CA PRO A 342 24.64 11.14 13.13
C PRO A 342 25.10 11.49 14.54
N ASN A 343 26.05 10.71 15.08
CA ASN A 343 26.59 10.86 16.43
C ASN A 343 25.51 10.93 17.54
N GLN A 344 24.42 10.16 17.38
CA GLN A 344 23.29 10.16 18.30
C GLN A 344 23.06 8.74 18.84
N GLY A 345 23.00 8.64 20.16
CA GLY A 345 22.59 7.40 20.84
C GLY A 345 21.10 7.14 20.64
N TYR A 346 20.74 5.87 20.45
CA TYR A 346 19.37 5.37 20.40
C TYR A 346 19.20 4.16 21.32
N ASP A 347 18.15 4.21 22.15
CA ASP A 347 17.69 3.13 23.02
C ASP A 347 16.56 2.36 22.29
N PHE A 348 16.82 1.10 21.98
CA PHE A 348 15.89 0.20 21.31
C PHE A 348 15.10 -0.62 22.33
N TYR A 349 13.80 -0.77 22.09
CA TYR A 349 12.87 -1.57 22.89
C TYR A 349 12.19 -2.58 21.97
N VAL A 350 12.24 -3.86 22.32
CA VAL A 350 11.54 -4.94 21.63
C VAL A 350 10.44 -5.46 22.56
N TYR A 351 9.19 -5.21 22.18
CA TYR A 351 8.00 -5.69 22.87
C TYR A 351 7.44 -6.90 22.15
N THR A 352 7.31 -8.01 22.87
CA THR A 352 6.63 -9.20 22.38
C THR A 352 5.10 -9.03 22.46
N TYR A 353 4.34 -9.44 21.43
CA TYR A 353 2.88 -9.31 21.42
C TYR A 353 2.13 -10.52 20.87
N SER A 354 0.88 -10.68 21.31
CA SER A 354 -0.11 -11.63 20.79
C SER A 354 -1.18 -10.89 19.99
N SER A 355 -1.59 -11.41 18.84
CA SER A 355 -2.60 -10.77 18.00
C SER A 355 -3.48 -11.75 17.19
N THR A 356 -3.32 -13.06 17.37
CA THR A 356 -4.01 -14.07 16.56
C THR A 356 -5.14 -14.74 17.32
N LEU A 357 -6.33 -14.83 16.70
CA LEU A 357 -7.50 -15.58 17.20
C LEU A 357 -7.93 -15.22 18.63
N CYS A 358 -7.81 -13.93 18.98
CA CYS A 358 -8.21 -13.39 20.26
C CYS A 358 -8.85 -12.00 20.09
N SER A 359 -9.72 -11.59 21.01
CA SER A 359 -10.35 -10.26 21.01
C SER A 359 -9.44 -9.21 21.64
N PHE A 360 -9.60 -7.93 21.27
CA PHE A 360 -8.76 -6.81 21.76
C PHE A 360 -7.26 -6.95 21.42
N ALA A 361 -6.95 -7.60 20.29
CA ALA A 361 -5.61 -7.68 19.72
C ALA A 361 -5.11 -6.32 19.19
N PRO A 362 -3.80 -6.03 19.22
CA PRO A 362 -2.73 -6.82 19.85
C PRO A 362 -2.65 -6.61 21.37
N ALA A 363 -2.18 -7.63 22.10
CA ALA A 363 -1.82 -7.50 23.52
C ALA A 363 -0.29 -7.51 23.67
N TYR A 364 0.28 -6.45 24.23
CA TYR A 364 1.72 -6.23 24.34
C TYR A 364 2.23 -6.62 25.73
N ASN A 365 3.32 -7.39 25.78
CA ASN A 365 4.06 -7.55 27.03
C ASN A 365 4.89 -6.29 27.29
N THR A 366 4.43 -5.43 28.21
CA THR A 366 5.15 -4.20 28.59
C THR A 366 6.08 -4.39 29.78
N ALA A 367 6.13 -5.59 30.38
CA ALA A 367 7.01 -5.89 31.50
C ALA A 367 8.42 -6.22 30.98
N SER A 368 9.42 -5.50 31.50
CA SER A 368 10.85 -5.72 31.22
C SER A 368 11.16 -6.01 29.75
N PRO A 369 10.75 -5.14 28.79
CA PRO A 369 11.02 -5.36 27.37
C PRO A 369 12.51 -5.56 27.11
N LEU A 370 12.86 -6.28 26.04
CA LEU A 370 14.25 -6.41 25.64
C LEU A 370 14.77 -5.05 25.18
N THR A 371 15.83 -4.56 25.82
CA THR A 371 16.43 -3.27 25.51
C THR A 371 17.88 -3.39 25.08
N GLY A 372 18.33 -2.45 24.26
CA GLY A 372 19.75 -2.23 23.99
C GLY A 372 20.00 -0.84 23.43
N THR A 373 21.19 -0.32 23.63
CA THR A 373 21.57 1.03 23.16
C THR A 373 22.69 0.92 22.15
N ALA A 374 22.58 1.67 21.05
CA ALA A 374 23.61 1.85 20.05
C ALA A 374 23.70 3.31 19.63
N THR A 375 24.87 3.76 19.22
CA THR A 375 25.12 5.15 18.78
C THR A 375 25.52 5.12 17.33
N THR A 376 24.87 5.94 16.50
CA THR A 376 25.28 6.12 15.09
C THR A 376 26.68 6.73 15.01
N ASN A 377 27.39 6.44 13.93
CA ASN A 377 28.71 7.03 13.71
C ASN A 377 28.61 8.56 13.55
N ALA A 378 29.65 9.26 13.97
CA ALA A 378 29.80 10.67 13.65
C ALA A 378 30.17 10.86 12.17
N CYS A 379 29.83 12.04 11.62
CA CYS A 379 30.40 12.46 10.34
C CYS A 379 31.90 12.75 10.55
N GLY A 380 32.77 12.00 9.89
CA GLY A 380 34.23 12.11 9.99
C GLY A 380 34.96 12.03 8.66
N GLY A 381 34.23 11.98 7.54
CA GLY A 381 34.83 11.95 6.20
C GLY A 381 35.28 13.32 5.70
N PRO A 382 35.31 13.55 4.37
CA PRO A 382 35.89 14.75 3.78
C PRO A 382 35.26 16.04 4.32
N VAL A 383 36.10 17.05 4.55
CA VAL A 383 35.64 18.40 4.94
C VAL A 383 35.10 19.14 3.73
N ALA A 384 34.33 20.21 3.96
CA ALA A 384 33.82 21.04 2.88
C ALA A 384 34.94 21.46 1.91
N GLY A 385 34.80 21.15 0.62
CA GLY A 385 35.87 21.37 -0.34
C GLY A 385 35.69 20.69 -1.68
N THR A 386 36.65 20.90 -2.56
CA THR A 386 36.77 20.20 -3.85
C THR A 386 37.91 19.20 -3.74
N TYR A 387 37.65 17.98 -4.18
CA TYR A 387 38.59 16.86 -4.18
C TYR A 387 38.75 16.37 -5.62
N SER A 388 39.95 16.53 -6.16
CA SER A 388 40.35 16.13 -7.50
C SER A 388 40.46 14.63 -7.64
N ILE A 389 40.06 14.10 -8.79
CA ILE A 389 40.23 12.69 -9.16
C ILE A 389 40.99 12.63 -10.50
N PRO A 390 42.20 12.04 -10.53
CA PRO A 390 42.76 11.11 -9.55
C PRO A 390 43.65 11.72 -8.45
N THR A 391 43.84 13.04 -8.38
CA THR A 391 44.89 13.65 -7.52
C THR A 391 44.65 13.50 -6.01
N ASP A 392 43.46 13.84 -5.50
CA ASP A 392 43.15 13.73 -4.05
C ASP A 392 42.63 12.34 -3.69
N TYR A 393 41.82 11.74 -4.57
CA TYR A 393 41.47 10.31 -4.53
C TYR A 393 41.86 9.65 -5.83
N ALA A 394 42.50 8.48 -5.76
CA ALA A 394 42.93 7.75 -6.94
C ALA A 394 41.76 7.38 -7.89
N THR A 395 40.56 7.18 -7.35
CA THR A 395 39.34 6.78 -8.08
C THR A 395 38.10 7.35 -7.41
N LEU A 396 36.98 7.44 -8.14
CA LEU A 396 35.66 7.69 -7.55
C LEU A 396 35.27 6.59 -6.57
N THR A 397 35.64 5.33 -6.84
CA THR A 397 35.43 4.19 -5.95
C THR A 397 36.04 4.44 -4.58
N ALA A 398 37.26 4.97 -4.52
CA ALA A 398 37.94 5.30 -3.27
C ALA A 398 37.23 6.45 -2.54
N ALA A 399 36.89 7.52 -3.24
CA ALA A 399 36.19 8.67 -2.67
C ALA A 399 34.81 8.29 -2.10
N LEU A 400 34.03 7.51 -2.86
CA LEU A 400 32.70 7.07 -2.44
C LEU A 400 32.76 6.05 -1.30
N THR A 401 33.77 5.17 -1.27
CA THR A 401 34.01 4.28 -0.13
C THR A 401 34.24 5.07 1.16
N ASP A 402 35.06 6.12 1.09
CA ASP A 402 35.33 7.00 2.24
C ASP A 402 34.06 7.74 2.69
N ILE A 403 33.34 8.37 1.77
CA ILE A 403 32.09 9.08 2.05
C ILE A 403 31.00 8.15 2.62
N ASN A 404 30.83 6.95 2.06
CA ASN A 404 29.83 5.98 2.55
C ASN A 404 30.17 5.47 3.95
N THR A 405 31.46 5.36 4.28
CA THR A 405 31.93 4.84 5.58
C THR A 405 31.89 5.94 6.64
N ASN A 406 32.42 7.11 6.31
CA ASN A 406 32.73 8.17 7.26
C ASN A 406 31.78 9.38 7.14
N GLY A 407 30.90 9.45 6.15
CA GLY A 407 30.07 10.63 5.90
C GLY A 407 30.88 11.82 5.36
N MET A 408 30.37 13.04 5.59
CA MET A 408 30.97 14.30 5.11
C MET A 408 30.83 15.39 6.18
N LEU A 409 31.78 16.32 6.22
CA LEU A 409 31.81 17.48 7.13
C LEU A 409 31.57 18.79 6.35
N GLY A 410 30.47 18.81 5.60
CA GLY A 410 30.04 19.92 4.74
C GLY A 410 30.02 19.54 3.26
N SER A 411 29.63 20.48 2.38
CA SER A 411 29.48 20.19 0.95
C SER A 411 30.80 19.81 0.28
N VAL A 412 30.79 18.69 -0.44
CA VAL A 412 31.96 18.13 -1.13
C VAL A 412 31.69 18.10 -2.63
N ILE A 413 32.71 18.49 -3.40
CA ILE A 413 32.74 18.34 -4.85
C ILE A 413 33.82 17.31 -5.19
N LEU A 414 33.44 16.18 -5.77
CA LEU A 414 34.34 15.25 -6.43
C LEU A 414 34.52 15.73 -7.87
N GLU A 415 35.70 16.26 -8.17
CA GLU A 415 35.99 16.93 -9.43
C GLU A 415 36.90 16.07 -10.31
N LEU A 416 36.39 15.65 -11.47
CA LEU A 416 37.09 14.76 -12.39
C LEU A 416 38.07 15.57 -13.24
N GLU A 417 39.37 15.30 -13.10
CA GLU A 417 40.42 15.98 -13.83
C GLU A 417 40.53 15.45 -15.27
N PRO A 418 41.20 16.17 -16.20
CA PRO A 418 41.43 15.68 -17.57
C PRO A 418 42.10 14.30 -17.65
N GLY A 419 42.85 13.89 -16.61
CA GLY A 419 43.51 12.59 -16.52
C GLY A 419 42.64 11.46 -15.95
N TYR A 420 41.38 11.72 -15.60
CA TYR A 420 40.47 10.71 -15.08
C TYR A 420 40.24 9.58 -16.11
N THR A 421 40.26 8.33 -15.64
CA THR A 421 39.93 7.16 -16.48
C THR A 421 38.99 6.22 -15.74
N SER A 422 37.96 5.73 -16.43
CA SER A 422 36.98 4.79 -15.86
C SER A 422 37.53 3.39 -15.58
N GLY A 423 38.70 3.04 -16.14
CA GLY A 423 39.24 1.67 -16.08
C GLY A 423 39.70 1.23 -14.70
N ALA A 424 39.92 2.17 -13.77
CA ALA A 424 40.30 1.89 -12.39
C ALA A 424 39.09 1.78 -11.44
N GLU A 425 37.87 2.04 -11.92
CA GLU A 425 36.66 2.01 -11.09
C GLU A 425 36.14 0.60 -10.87
N THR A 426 35.51 0.39 -9.71
CA THR A 426 34.73 -0.83 -9.42
C THR A 426 33.25 -0.49 -9.43
N PHE A 427 32.51 -1.09 -10.36
CA PHE A 427 31.08 -0.85 -10.52
C PHE A 427 30.21 -1.86 -9.74
N PRO A 428 29.09 -1.43 -9.15
CA PRO A 428 28.52 -0.08 -9.20
C PRO A 428 29.26 0.95 -8.32
N LEU A 429 29.39 2.17 -8.82
CA LEU A 429 29.74 3.33 -7.98
C LEU A 429 28.54 3.68 -7.11
N THR A 430 28.54 3.20 -5.88
CA THR A 430 27.40 3.30 -4.96
C THR A 430 27.51 4.54 -4.09
N ILE A 431 26.44 5.32 -4.04
CA ILE A 431 26.25 6.40 -3.07
C ILE A 431 25.10 5.95 -2.17
N SER A 432 25.42 5.68 -0.92
CA SER A 432 24.48 5.16 0.07
C SER A 432 23.79 6.30 0.82
N GLN A 433 22.67 6.01 1.47
CA GLN A 433 22.10 6.90 2.46
C GLN A 433 23.14 7.30 3.51
N SER A 434 23.27 8.61 3.73
CA SER A 434 24.13 9.17 4.76
C SER A 434 23.46 10.39 5.35
N ALA A 435 23.25 10.40 6.66
CA ALA A 435 22.67 11.57 7.34
C ALA A 435 23.59 12.81 7.26
N CYS A 436 24.86 12.61 6.89
CA CYS A 436 25.85 13.66 6.65
C CYS A 436 25.72 14.33 5.28
N ILE A 437 24.92 13.76 4.37
CA ILE A 437 24.57 14.35 3.08
C ILE A 437 23.13 14.85 3.18
N ASN A 438 22.95 16.17 3.11
CA ASN A 438 21.67 16.82 3.31
C ASN A 438 21.66 18.22 2.66
N VAL A 439 20.56 18.95 2.82
CA VAL A 439 20.39 20.31 2.25
C VAL A 439 21.50 21.31 2.62
N PHE A 440 22.23 21.09 3.73
CA PHE A 440 23.34 21.96 4.15
C PHE A 440 24.73 21.39 3.81
N SER A 441 24.81 20.14 3.37
CA SER A 441 26.04 19.38 3.12
C SER A 441 25.80 18.47 1.93
N THR A 442 26.02 18.98 0.72
CA THR A 442 25.66 18.31 -0.54
C THR A 442 26.87 17.63 -1.17
N LEU A 443 26.66 16.50 -1.83
CA LEU A 443 27.69 15.85 -2.66
C LEU A 443 27.51 16.24 -4.13
N THR A 444 28.55 16.71 -4.79
CA THR A 444 28.56 16.98 -6.24
C THR A 444 29.63 16.16 -6.94
N ILE A 445 29.31 15.54 -8.07
CA ILE A 445 30.28 14.91 -8.98
C ILE A 445 30.23 15.67 -10.31
N ARG A 446 31.37 16.18 -10.79
CA ARG A 446 31.45 16.95 -12.04
C ARG A 446 32.83 16.92 -12.69
N PRO A 447 32.98 17.27 -13.98
CA PRO A 447 34.27 17.56 -14.58
C PRO A 447 34.92 18.82 -14.01
N GLN A 448 36.25 18.84 -13.93
CA GLN A 448 37.05 20.04 -13.65
C GLN A 448 36.81 21.11 -14.72
N ALA A 449 36.90 22.39 -14.34
CA ALA A 449 36.88 23.48 -15.31
C ALA A 449 37.93 23.27 -16.41
N GLY A 450 37.48 23.23 -17.67
CA GLY A 450 38.34 22.99 -18.84
C GLY A 450 38.57 21.51 -19.20
N ALA A 451 38.13 20.55 -18.38
CA ALA A 451 38.16 19.13 -18.76
C ALA A 451 37.11 18.84 -19.85
N THR A 452 37.45 17.95 -20.76
CA THR A 452 36.60 17.61 -21.92
C THR A 452 36.47 16.11 -22.11
N GLY A 453 35.29 15.63 -22.49
CA GLY A 453 35.05 14.24 -22.89
C GLY A 453 35.33 13.20 -21.81
N LEU A 454 35.04 13.51 -20.54
CA LEU A 454 35.21 12.55 -19.46
C LEU A 454 34.12 11.48 -19.51
N SER A 455 34.48 10.24 -19.15
CA SER A 455 33.58 9.09 -19.27
C SER A 455 33.65 8.19 -18.04
N ILE A 456 32.49 7.91 -17.45
CA ILE A 456 32.29 6.87 -16.42
C ILE A 456 31.56 5.71 -17.11
N ALA A 457 32.31 4.68 -17.48
CA ALA A 457 31.85 3.61 -18.36
C ALA A 457 31.79 2.26 -17.64
N GLY A 458 30.56 1.82 -17.32
CA GLY A 458 30.27 0.53 -16.72
C GLY A 458 30.06 -0.60 -17.75
N GLY A 459 30.31 -1.82 -17.29
CA GLY A 459 30.12 -3.07 -18.05
C GLY A 459 29.54 -4.20 -17.18
N ASN A 460 28.88 -3.84 -16.09
CA ASN A 460 28.26 -4.75 -15.12
C ASN A 460 26.75 -4.90 -15.37
N ALA A 461 26.18 -6.01 -14.91
CA ALA A 461 24.74 -6.30 -14.99
C ALA A 461 23.86 -5.41 -14.08
N GLY A 462 24.47 -4.57 -13.25
CA GLY A 462 23.80 -3.59 -12.39
C GLY A 462 23.93 -2.16 -12.93
N PRO A 463 23.68 -1.15 -12.10
CA PRO A 463 23.94 0.24 -12.49
C PRO A 463 25.43 0.55 -12.60
N THR A 464 25.80 1.54 -13.43
CA THR A 464 27.14 2.15 -13.39
C THR A 464 27.26 3.04 -12.16
N ILE A 465 26.28 3.92 -11.91
CA ILE A 465 26.14 4.68 -10.66
C ILE A 465 24.84 4.31 -9.96
N ASP A 466 24.93 3.96 -8.68
CA ASP A 466 23.80 3.55 -7.85
C ASP A 466 23.54 4.58 -6.75
N LEU A 467 22.47 5.35 -6.89
CA LEU A 467 21.94 6.22 -5.84
C LEU A 467 21.00 5.39 -4.97
N ASN A 468 21.54 4.81 -3.90
CA ASN A 468 20.85 3.83 -3.04
C ASN A 468 20.51 4.47 -1.69
N GLY A 469 19.34 5.08 -1.60
CA GLY A 469 18.94 5.97 -0.50
C GLY A 469 19.76 7.25 -0.42
N ALA A 470 20.48 7.60 -1.50
CA ALA A 470 21.27 8.80 -1.55
C ALA A 470 20.38 10.03 -1.54
N ASP A 471 20.75 11.04 -0.76
CA ASP A 471 20.03 12.31 -0.69
C ASP A 471 20.93 13.49 -1.05
N TYR A 472 20.38 14.49 -1.73
CA TYR A 472 21.08 15.75 -2.06
C TYR A 472 22.41 15.55 -2.83
N VAL A 473 22.44 14.56 -3.73
CA VAL A 473 23.55 14.35 -4.66
C VAL A 473 23.29 15.08 -5.97
N THR A 474 24.28 15.80 -6.46
CA THR A 474 24.28 16.39 -7.82
C THR A 474 25.33 15.72 -8.70
N ILE A 475 24.92 15.22 -9.86
CA ILE A 475 25.82 14.82 -10.94
C ILE A 475 25.64 15.86 -12.05
N ASP A 476 26.67 16.68 -12.27
CA ASP A 476 26.66 17.78 -13.23
C ASP A 476 27.69 17.51 -14.32
N GLY A 477 27.23 17.34 -15.56
CA GLY A 477 28.13 17.08 -16.68
C GLY A 477 28.90 18.28 -17.21
N ARG A 478 28.69 19.49 -16.67
CA ARG A 478 29.40 20.70 -17.11
C ARG A 478 30.77 20.85 -16.43
N PRO A 479 31.82 21.17 -17.19
CA PRO A 479 33.12 21.55 -16.61
C PRO A 479 33.00 22.71 -15.63
N GLY A 480 33.39 22.46 -14.37
CA GLY A 480 33.28 23.44 -13.28
C GLY A 480 31.83 23.78 -12.88
N GLY A 481 30.83 23.07 -13.39
CA GLY A 481 29.41 23.31 -13.10
C GLY A 481 28.83 24.58 -13.74
N VAL A 482 29.47 25.11 -14.79
CA VAL A 482 29.08 26.37 -15.44
C VAL A 482 28.83 26.20 -16.93
N GLY A 483 28.03 27.09 -17.51
CA GLY A 483 27.68 27.06 -18.94
C GLY A 483 26.59 26.02 -19.26
N THR A 484 26.58 25.55 -20.51
CA THR A 484 25.55 24.65 -21.06
C THR A 484 26.10 23.41 -21.77
N SER A 485 27.43 23.27 -21.86
CA SER A 485 28.05 22.16 -22.58
C SER A 485 28.30 20.97 -21.66
N SER A 486 27.72 19.82 -22.00
CA SER A 486 28.06 18.54 -21.36
C SER A 486 29.47 18.10 -21.77
N GLN A 487 30.25 17.61 -20.80
CA GLN A 487 31.57 16.98 -20.97
C GLN A 487 31.70 15.72 -20.10
N LEU A 488 30.59 15.17 -19.60
CA LEU A 488 30.55 13.94 -18.82
C LEU A 488 29.56 12.96 -19.44
N SER A 489 30.09 11.84 -19.94
CA SER A 489 29.28 10.67 -20.31
C SER A 489 29.25 9.64 -19.19
N ILE A 490 28.09 9.06 -18.91
CA ILE A 490 27.91 7.95 -17.98
C ILE A 490 27.20 6.84 -18.75
N SER A 491 27.87 5.69 -18.91
CA SER A 491 27.39 4.63 -19.77
C SER A 491 27.32 3.27 -19.08
N ASN A 492 26.41 2.41 -19.51
CA ASN A 492 26.46 0.97 -19.27
C ASN A 492 26.32 0.20 -20.58
N SER A 493 27.33 -0.61 -20.90
CA SER A 493 27.41 -1.35 -22.17
C SER A 493 26.61 -2.65 -22.20
N THR A 494 26.13 -3.15 -21.03
CA THR A 494 25.44 -4.44 -20.94
C THR A 494 23.96 -4.32 -21.27
N THR A 495 23.36 -5.44 -21.67
CA THR A 495 21.94 -5.51 -22.02
C THR A 495 21.00 -5.64 -20.81
N THR A 496 21.56 -5.74 -19.60
CA THR A 496 20.82 -5.90 -18.33
C THR A 496 21.10 -4.80 -17.32
N GLY A 497 22.26 -4.15 -17.40
CA GLY A 497 22.62 -3.00 -16.56
C GLY A 497 21.98 -1.69 -17.02
N VAL A 498 22.21 -0.63 -16.26
CA VAL A 498 21.71 0.73 -16.52
C VAL A 498 22.82 1.75 -16.23
N ALA A 499 22.77 2.94 -16.81
CA ALA A 499 23.77 3.97 -16.53
C ALA A 499 23.63 4.47 -15.09
N ILE A 500 22.41 4.84 -14.69
CA ILE A 500 22.13 5.36 -13.35
C ILE A 500 20.88 4.67 -12.81
N ARG A 501 20.95 4.27 -11.53
CA ARG A 501 19.79 3.82 -10.76
C ARG A 501 19.52 4.77 -9.59
N LEU A 502 18.24 5.08 -9.37
CA LEU A 502 17.71 5.65 -8.13
C LEU A 502 16.88 4.57 -7.44
N TYR A 503 17.17 4.30 -6.17
CA TYR A 503 16.59 3.19 -5.43
C TYR A 503 16.57 3.47 -3.92
N ASN A 504 15.66 2.84 -3.18
CA ASN A 504 15.60 2.91 -1.71
C ASN A 504 15.48 4.31 -1.11
N ASP A 505 14.47 5.10 -1.50
CA ASP A 505 14.30 6.48 -1.01
C ASP A 505 15.48 7.37 -1.39
N ALA A 506 16.00 7.23 -2.61
CA ALA A 506 16.94 8.22 -3.12
C ALA A 506 16.15 9.51 -3.39
N SER A 507 16.42 10.57 -2.63
CA SER A 507 15.58 11.77 -2.65
C SER A 507 16.36 13.08 -2.84
N ASN A 508 15.75 14.07 -3.48
CA ASN A 508 16.37 15.39 -3.74
C ASN A 508 17.69 15.33 -4.55
N ASN A 509 17.88 14.31 -5.39
CA ASN A 509 19.06 14.20 -6.23
C ASN A 509 18.87 14.94 -7.56
N THR A 510 19.98 15.41 -8.16
CA THR A 510 19.98 16.11 -9.44
C THR A 510 20.95 15.47 -10.41
N LEU A 511 20.44 15.04 -11.56
CA LEU A 511 21.23 14.68 -12.74
C LEU A 511 21.07 15.82 -13.74
N THR A 512 22.15 16.52 -14.09
CA THR A 512 22.05 17.67 -14.99
C THR A 512 23.19 17.75 -16.00
N TYR A 513 22.84 18.11 -17.24
CA TYR A 513 23.80 18.25 -18.34
C TYR A 513 24.70 17.02 -18.54
N CYS A 514 24.22 15.82 -18.22
CA CYS A 514 24.95 14.58 -18.45
C CYS A 514 24.62 13.97 -19.81
N ASP A 515 25.56 13.22 -20.36
CA ASP A 515 25.31 12.31 -21.48
C ASP A 515 25.16 10.87 -20.97
N LEU A 516 23.93 10.38 -20.87
CA LEU A 516 23.59 9.09 -20.26
C LEU A 516 23.33 8.06 -21.36
N GLN A 517 24.06 6.94 -21.31
CA GLN A 517 24.05 5.94 -22.38
C GLN A 517 23.79 4.52 -21.85
N GLY A 518 22.96 3.73 -22.53
CA GLY A 518 22.66 2.37 -22.08
C GLY A 518 22.33 1.40 -23.20
N SER A 519 22.55 0.10 -22.95
CA SER A 519 22.21 -0.99 -23.86
C SER A 519 21.07 -1.88 -23.37
N ASN A 520 20.39 -1.50 -22.28
CA ASN A 520 19.40 -2.35 -21.60
C ASN A 520 18.22 -2.73 -22.51
N VAL A 521 17.98 -4.03 -22.74
CA VAL A 521 16.92 -4.51 -23.64
C VAL A 521 15.67 -5.04 -22.92
N SER A 522 15.53 -4.78 -21.62
CA SER A 522 14.38 -5.24 -20.85
C SER A 522 13.11 -4.49 -21.27
N GLY A 523 12.21 -5.16 -21.99
CA GLY A 523 10.90 -4.63 -22.38
C GLY A 523 9.84 -4.67 -21.28
N ALA A 524 10.16 -5.28 -20.12
CA ALA A 524 9.24 -5.45 -19.00
C ALA A 524 9.97 -5.22 -17.65
N PRO A 525 10.45 -4.00 -17.39
CA PRO A 525 11.08 -3.67 -16.12
C PRO A 525 10.10 -3.82 -14.96
N SER A 526 10.64 -4.19 -13.79
CA SER A 526 9.90 -4.48 -12.56
C SER A 526 10.77 -4.14 -11.34
N LEU A 527 10.23 -4.19 -10.13
CA LEU A 527 10.99 -3.93 -8.89
C LEU A 527 12.31 -4.72 -8.77
N VAL A 528 12.40 -5.91 -9.39
CA VAL A 528 13.61 -6.76 -9.39
C VAL A 528 14.31 -6.85 -10.74
N THR A 529 13.83 -6.14 -11.77
CA THR A 529 14.38 -6.18 -13.13
C THR A 529 14.60 -4.76 -13.62
N LEU A 530 15.86 -4.37 -13.72
CA LEU A 530 16.26 -3.05 -14.23
C LEU A 530 15.77 -2.85 -15.68
N GLY A 531 15.49 -1.60 -16.03
CA GLY A 531 15.12 -1.21 -17.39
C GLY A 531 15.61 0.17 -17.78
N GLY A 532 15.93 0.30 -19.06
CA GLY A 532 16.29 1.56 -19.70
C GLY A 532 17.72 2.04 -19.46
N VAL A 533 17.97 3.32 -19.76
CA VAL A 533 19.28 3.97 -19.50
C VAL A 533 19.32 4.47 -18.06
N VAL A 534 18.23 5.09 -17.61
CA VAL A 534 18.02 5.51 -16.23
C VAL A 534 16.85 4.73 -15.64
N TYR A 535 17.08 4.16 -14.46
CA TYR A 535 16.08 3.36 -13.75
C TYR A 535 15.75 3.96 -12.39
N MET A 536 14.48 4.23 -12.12
CA MET A 536 13.98 4.55 -10.78
C MET A 536 13.18 3.35 -10.24
N GLY A 537 13.74 2.66 -9.26
CA GLY A 537 13.12 1.49 -8.66
C GLY A 537 12.15 1.83 -7.53
N GLY A 538 11.82 0.83 -6.72
CA GLY A 538 11.02 1.01 -5.51
C GLY A 538 11.85 1.03 -4.23
N ALA A 539 11.14 1.03 -3.11
CA ALA A 539 11.64 0.78 -1.76
C ALA A 539 11.96 -0.70 -1.52
N ASP A 540 13.09 -1.01 -0.89
CA ASP A 540 13.35 -2.29 -0.22
C ASP A 540 12.62 -2.33 1.15
N ALA A 541 12.54 -3.51 1.78
CA ALA A 541 11.89 -3.79 3.05
C ALA A 541 12.41 -2.93 4.24
N VAL A 542 13.52 -2.22 4.03
CA VAL A 542 14.24 -1.43 5.04
C VAL A 542 14.01 0.09 4.88
N PHE A 543 13.89 0.57 3.65
CA PHE A 543 13.69 1.99 3.31
C PHE A 543 12.35 2.11 2.63
N LEU A 544 11.29 2.21 3.44
CA LEU A 544 9.90 2.07 2.97
C LEU A 544 9.36 3.31 2.24
N LEU A 545 10.19 4.31 1.92
CA LEU A 545 9.76 5.50 1.19
C LEU A 545 10.15 5.39 -0.29
N GLY A 546 9.38 6.04 -1.17
CA GLY A 546 9.73 6.06 -2.58
C GLY A 546 10.84 7.06 -2.89
N ASN A 547 11.35 7.00 -4.10
CA ASN A 547 12.37 7.94 -4.57
C ASN A 547 11.69 9.25 -4.91
N ASP A 548 11.98 10.32 -4.16
CA ASP A 548 11.18 11.53 -4.19
C ASP A 548 11.97 12.79 -4.56
N ASN A 549 11.33 13.74 -5.23
CA ASN A 549 11.90 15.06 -5.52
C ASN A 549 13.23 15.03 -6.30
N ASN A 550 13.48 13.97 -7.08
CA ASN A 550 14.68 13.89 -7.92
C ASN A 550 14.46 14.66 -9.22
N THR A 551 15.54 15.24 -9.76
CA THR A 551 15.51 16.01 -11.00
C THR A 551 16.48 15.44 -12.02
N ILE A 552 15.98 15.12 -13.21
CA ILE A 552 16.78 14.84 -14.42
C ILE A 552 16.56 16.01 -15.36
N SER A 553 17.61 16.78 -15.65
CA SER A 553 17.47 18.02 -16.43
C SER A 553 18.57 18.26 -17.45
N ASN A 554 18.22 18.74 -18.65
CA ASN A 554 19.20 19.09 -19.69
C ASN A 554 20.15 17.94 -20.09
N CYS A 555 19.73 16.68 -19.86
CA CYS A 555 20.54 15.50 -20.19
C CYS A 555 20.27 15.01 -21.61
N SER A 556 21.27 14.39 -22.22
CA SER A 556 21.09 13.48 -23.35
C SER A 556 20.95 12.06 -22.80
N ILE A 557 19.94 11.32 -23.25
CA ILE A 557 19.63 9.96 -22.77
C ILE A 557 19.39 9.07 -23.98
N HIS A 558 20.33 8.17 -24.26
CA HIS A 558 20.28 7.40 -25.51
C HIS A 558 20.99 6.06 -25.46
N GLY A 559 21.01 5.35 -26.59
CA GLY A 559 21.67 4.05 -26.70
C GLY A 559 23.19 4.13 -26.69
N TYR A 560 23.83 3.15 -26.05
CA TYR A 560 25.29 3.01 -26.08
C TYR A 560 25.73 2.44 -27.43
N LEU A 561 26.52 3.22 -28.17
CA LEU A 561 26.95 2.91 -29.54
C LEU A 561 25.76 2.56 -30.45
N ALA A 562 25.81 1.42 -31.15
CA ALA A 562 24.76 1.00 -32.08
C ALA A 562 23.60 0.23 -31.40
N THR A 563 23.71 -0.08 -30.11
CA THR A 563 22.66 -0.80 -29.38
C THR A 563 21.60 0.17 -28.87
N THR A 564 20.33 -0.16 -29.08
CA THR A 564 19.21 0.64 -28.59
C THR A 564 18.65 0.03 -27.30
N PRO A 565 18.49 0.81 -26.22
CA PRO A 565 17.84 0.35 -25.02
C PRO A 565 16.33 0.28 -25.26
N ALA A 566 15.63 -0.64 -24.60
CA ALA A 566 14.18 -0.73 -24.67
C ALA A 566 13.51 0.55 -24.14
N PHE A 567 14.13 1.19 -23.14
CA PHE A 567 13.66 2.45 -22.56
C PHE A 567 14.75 3.52 -22.43
N GLY A 568 14.40 4.79 -22.56
CA GLY A 568 15.28 5.88 -22.13
C GLY A 568 15.30 5.98 -20.60
N ILE A 569 14.14 6.26 -20.02
CA ILE A 569 13.91 6.30 -18.58
C ILE A 569 12.81 5.29 -18.23
N ALA A 570 13.00 4.48 -17.19
CA ALA A 570 11.96 3.62 -16.65
C ALA A 570 11.82 3.80 -15.13
N ALA A 571 10.57 3.93 -14.65
CA ALA A 571 10.26 4.08 -13.23
C ALA A 571 9.16 3.10 -12.80
N ILE A 572 9.42 2.34 -11.73
CA ILE A 572 8.48 1.39 -11.10
C ILE A 572 8.61 1.53 -9.59
N GLY A 573 7.55 1.96 -8.93
CA GLY A 573 7.56 2.17 -7.48
C GLY A 573 6.93 1.01 -6.70
N THR A 574 7.07 1.06 -5.38
CA THR A 574 6.55 0.01 -4.49
C THR A 574 5.05 0.13 -4.33
N THR A 575 4.34 -1.01 -4.40
CA THR A 575 2.86 -1.07 -4.38
C THR A 575 2.29 -1.68 -3.12
N THR A 576 3.12 -2.06 -2.15
CA THR A 576 2.73 -2.83 -0.96
C THR A 576 2.63 -2.01 0.33
N GLY A 577 2.69 -0.66 0.28
CA GLY A 577 2.70 0.21 1.46
C GLY A 577 1.67 1.35 1.48
N LEU A 578 1.74 2.17 2.54
CA LEU A 578 1.04 3.47 2.70
C LEU A 578 1.40 4.43 1.55
N ALA A 579 0.61 5.48 1.30
CA ALA A 579 0.86 6.43 0.21
C ALA A 579 2.30 7.01 0.16
N SER A 580 2.99 7.08 1.30
CA SER A 580 4.39 7.54 1.41
C SER A 580 5.43 6.61 0.78
N THR A 581 5.05 5.47 0.18
CA THR A 581 5.98 4.52 -0.45
C THR A 581 6.08 4.66 -1.97
N PHE A 582 5.39 5.65 -2.56
CA PHE A 582 5.43 5.91 -3.99
C PHE A 582 6.59 6.81 -4.35
N ASN A 583 7.10 6.71 -5.58
CA ASN A 583 8.06 7.66 -6.10
C ASN A 583 7.32 8.94 -6.51
N GLU A 584 7.49 10.01 -5.73
CA GLU A 584 6.71 11.24 -5.82
C GLU A 584 7.52 12.46 -6.29
N ASN A 585 6.85 13.38 -6.98
CA ASN A 585 7.40 14.71 -7.28
C ASN A 585 8.72 14.72 -8.07
N ASN A 586 9.05 13.62 -8.76
CA ASN A 586 10.23 13.55 -9.62
C ASN A 586 10.03 14.38 -10.89
N THR A 587 11.11 14.99 -11.36
CA THR A 587 11.10 15.90 -12.51
C THR A 587 12.02 15.37 -13.61
N VAL A 588 11.51 15.29 -14.83
CA VAL A 588 12.29 15.07 -16.06
C VAL A 588 12.04 16.26 -16.97
N THR A 589 13.06 17.10 -17.19
CA THR A 589 12.87 18.36 -17.93
C THR A 589 14.00 18.73 -18.89
N ASN A 590 13.66 19.30 -20.04
CA ASN A 590 14.64 19.77 -21.03
C ASN A 590 15.62 18.69 -21.52
N CYS A 591 15.26 17.40 -21.42
CA CYS A 591 16.12 16.31 -21.84
C CYS A 591 15.93 15.97 -23.32
N ASN A 592 16.99 15.52 -23.98
CA ASN A 592 16.94 14.84 -25.27
C ASN A 592 16.98 13.34 -25.02
N ILE A 593 15.88 12.65 -25.33
CA ILE A 593 15.73 11.20 -25.11
C ILE A 593 15.58 10.57 -26.49
N TYR A 594 16.56 9.79 -26.94
CA TYR A 594 16.56 9.31 -28.31
C TYR A 594 17.14 7.92 -28.46
N ASP A 595 16.85 7.28 -29.59
CA ASP A 595 17.39 5.96 -29.94
C ASP A 595 17.05 4.85 -28.94
N TYR A 596 15.87 4.94 -28.32
CA TYR A 596 15.25 3.87 -27.53
C TYR A 596 14.42 2.96 -28.45
N PHE A 597 14.69 1.67 -28.49
CA PHE A 597 13.98 0.74 -29.37
C PHE A 597 14.21 -0.72 -28.97
N LEU A 598 13.16 -1.54 -29.10
CA LEU A 598 13.24 -2.99 -28.98
C LEU A 598 12.45 -3.63 -30.13
N ALA A 599 13.16 -4.31 -31.04
CA ALA A 599 12.56 -4.86 -32.26
C ALA A 599 11.48 -5.92 -32.02
N THR A 600 11.62 -6.67 -30.92
CA THR A 600 10.82 -7.86 -30.60
C THR A 600 9.82 -7.65 -29.45
N GLY A 601 9.73 -6.44 -28.90
CA GLY A 601 8.98 -6.22 -27.67
C GLY A 601 8.57 -4.78 -27.45
N ALA A 602 8.11 -4.49 -26.22
CA ALA A 602 7.70 -3.14 -25.86
C ALA A 602 8.92 -2.22 -25.68
N SER A 603 8.81 -1.00 -26.18
CA SER A 603 9.82 0.05 -26.00
C SER A 603 9.17 1.42 -25.83
N GLY A 604 9.89 2.34 -25.19
CA GLY A 604 9.39 3.68 -24.87
C GLY A 604 10.49 4.67 -24.54
N GLY A 605 10.31 5.96 -24.78
CA GLY A 605 11.28 6.95 -24.32
C GLY A 605 11.25 7.12 -22.82
N ILE A 606 10.07 7.42 -22.27
CA ILE A 606 9.83 7.50 -20.83
C ILE A 606 8.74 6.50 -20.46
N LYS A 607 9.06 5.60 -19.53
CA LYS A 607 8.10 4.69 -18.89
C LYS A 607 7.93 5.04 -17.42
N VAL A 608 6.70 5.33 -17.00
CA VAL A 608 6.30 5.51 -15.60
C VAL A 608 5.17 4.53 -15.31
N ASP A 609 5.44 3.55 -14.45
CA ASP A 609 4.53 2.45 -14.11
C ASP A 609 3.87 2.69 -12.74
N VAL A 610 3.19 1.68 -12.19
CA VAL A 610 2.54 1.72 -10.88
C VAL A 610 3.50 2.10 -9.74
N GLY A 611 3.00 2.79 -8.72
CA GLY A 611 3.78 3.23 -7.55
C GLY A 611 4.53 4.55 -7.76
N ASN A 612 4.11 5.36 -8.73
CA ASN A 612 4.69 6.66 -9.04
C ASN A 612 3.57 7.71 -9.08
N THR A 613 3.75 8.90 -8.47
CA THR A 613 2.72 9.97 -8.50
C THR A 613 3.36 11.35 -8.53
N GLY A 614 2.67 12.39 -8.97
CA GLY A 614 3.18 13.77 -8.88
C GLY A 614 4.34 14.09 -9.83
N TRP A 615 4.65 13.26 -10.82
CA TRP A 615 5.80 13.49 -11.71
C TRP A 615 5.60 14.70 -12.62
N ASN A 616 6.66 15.50 -12.79
CA ASN A 616 6.73 16.61 -13.74
C ASN A 616 7.59 16.20 -14.95
N ILE A 617 6.95 15.88 -16.07
CA ILE A 617 7.62 15.49 -17.32
C ILE A 617 7.41 16.63 -18.30
N THR A 618 8.40 17.52 -18.44
CA THR A 618 8.20 18.77 -19.20
C THR A 618 9.30 19.11 -20.19
N ASN A 619 8.98 19.75 -21.31
CA ASN A 619 9.97 20.31 -22.24
C ASN A 619 11.00 19.29 -22.81
N ASN A 620 10.69 17.99 -22.78
CA ASN A 620 11.60 16.96 -23.29
C ASN A 620 11.42 16.75 -24.80
N SER A 621 12.48 16.33 -25.49
CA SER A 621 12.45 15.93 -26.90
C SER A 621 12.69 14.43 -27.03
N LEU A 622 11.77 13.72 -27.68
CA LEU A 622 11.77 12.28 -27.85
C LEU A 622 11.83 11.93 -29.35
N TYR A 623 12.94 11.37 -29.82
CA TYR A 623 13.19 11.20 -31.27
C TYR A 623 14.02 9.95 -31.62
N GLN A 624 14.12 9.63 -32.93
CA GLN A 624 14.97 8.55 -33.45
C GLN A 624 15.92 9.11 -34.49
N THR A 625 17.23 8.91 -34.30
CA THR A 625 18.24 9.39 -35.27
C THR A 625 18.33 8.50 -36.50
N ALA A 626 17.81 7.27 -36.41
CA ALA A 626 17.80 6.28 -37.48
C ALA A 626 16.46 5.54 -37.55
N THR A 627 16.15 5.00 -38.73
CA THR A 627 14.98 4.14 -38.95
C THR A 627 15.03 2.92 -38.03
N ARG A 628 13.90 2.60 -37.37
CA ARG A 628 13.75 1.37 -36.59
C ARG A 628 12.79 0.40 -37.26
N THR A 629 13.07 -0.89 -37.09
CA THR A 629 12.31 -1.97 -37.74
C THR A 629 11.78 -2.93 -36.70
N VAL A 630 10.46 -3.01 -36.59
CA VAL A 630 9.76 -3.98 -35.74
C VAL A 630 9.75 -5.34 -36.44
N THR A 631 10.10 -6.40 -35.70
CA THR A 631 10.24 -7.76 -36.25
C THR A 631 9.29 -8.78 -35.63
N THR A 632 8.54 -8.43 -34.58
CA THR A 632 7.60 -9.34 -33.91
C THR A 632 6.19 -8.75 -33.85
N ALA A 633 5.20 -9.57 -34.21
CA ALA A 633 3.80 -9.17 -34.19
C ALA A 633 3.35 -8.81 -32.76
N GLY A 634 2.73 -7.65 -32.60
CA GLY A 634 2.24 -7.15 -31.31
C GLY A 634 3.27 -6.31 -30.53
N ALA A 635 4.50 -6.15 -31.03
CA ALA A 635 5.45 -5.22 -30.43
C ALA A 635 4.89 -3.79 -30.47
N THR A 636 5.05 -3.08 -29.35
CA THR A 636 4.49 -1.74 -29.17
C THR A 636 5.60 -0.75 -28.88
N HIS A 637 5.62 0.33 -29.65
CA HIS A 637 6.62 1.37 -29.54
C HIS A 637 5.96 2.69 -29.13
N ARG A 638 6.58 3.43 -28.21
CA ARG A 638 5.96 4.60 -27.57
C ARG A 638 6.93 5.77 -27.46
N GLY A 639 6.44 7.00 -27.58
CA GLY A 639 7.19 8.15 -27.05
C GLY A 639 7.16 8.12 -25.52
N MET A 640 5.96 8.21 -24.95
CA MET A 640 5.73 8.11 -23.51
C MET A 640 4.79 6.98 -23.16
N TRP A 641 5.11 6.27 -22.08
CA TRP A 641 4.34 5.18 -21.52
C TRP A 641 4.08 5.45 -20.04
N ILE A 642 3.01 6.16 -19.75
CA ILE A 642 2.58 6.51 -18.39
C ILE A 642 1.32 5.70 -18.12
N THR A 643 1.48 4.39 -17.90
CA THR A 643 0.36 3.51 -17.57
C THR A 643 0.75 2.60 -16.42
N PRO A 644 0.07 2.65 -15.27
CA PRO A 644 0.27 1.70 -14.19
C PRO A 644 -0.41 0.35 -14.48
N ASN A 645 -1.25 0.28 -15.53
CA ASN A 645 -2.00 -0.89 -15.99
C ASN A 645 -2.50 -1.80 -14.85
N THR A 646 -3.14 -1.21 -13.84
CA THR A 646 -3.73 -1.94 -12.73
C THR A 646 -5.17 -2.33 -13.07
N GLY A 647 -5.60 -3.54 -12.71
CA GLY A 647 -7.00 -3.98 -12.84
C GLY A 647 -8.00 -3.15 -12.03
N SER A 648 -7.49 -2.25 -11.16
CA SER A 648 -8.24 -1.21 -10.44
C SER A 648 -7.39 0.06 -10.39
N LEU A 649 -7.89 1.17 -10.95
CA LEU A 649 -7.24 2.49 -10.97
C LEU A 649 -7.26 3.11 -9.56
N THR A 650 -6.36 2.68 -8.68
CA THR A 650 -6.20 3.22 -7.31
C THR A 650 -5.43 4.55 -7.30
N ASP A 651 -5.28 5.18 -6.13
CA ASP A 651 -4.59 6.45 -5.87
C ASP A 651 -3.07 6.48 -6.13
N ARG A 652 -2.54 5.44 -6.77
CA ARG A 652 -1.12 5.07 -6.78
C ARG A 652 -0.38 5.40 -8.07
N ALA A 653 -1.01 6.25 -8.90
CA ALA A 653 -0.57 6.60 -10.25
C ALA A 653 -1.29 7.86 -10.78
N ASN A 654 -1.28 8.97 -10.04
CA ASN A 654 -2.04 10.18 -10.35
C ASN A 654 -1.16 11.44 -10.26
N ASN A 655 -1.77 12.63 -10.34
CA ASN A 655 -1.10 13.93 -10.17
C ASN A 655 0.07 14.20 -11.15
N PHE A 656 0.08 13.57 -12.33
CA PHE A 656 1.17 13.81 -13.28
C PHE A 656 1.01 15.17 -13.97
N ASN A 657 2.11 15.87 -14.24
CA ASN A 657 2.17 17.03 -15.11
C ASN A 657 3.04 16.69 -16.32
N VAL A 658 2.39 16.43 -17.45
CA VAL A 658 3.03 16.09 -18.73
C VAL A 658 2.83 17.24 -19.69
N SER A 659 3.81 18.13 -19.81
CA SER A 659 3.62 19.35 -20.61
C SER A 659 4.78 19.80 -21.48
N ASN A 660 4.45 20.40 -22.63
CA ASN A 660 5.42 20.98 -23.57
C ASN A 660 6.49 20.00 -24.08
N ASN A 661 6.20 18.70 -24.10
CA ASN A 661 7.12 17.70 -24.64
C ASN A 661 6.94 17.56 -26.16
N TYR A 662 8.02 17.21 -26.87
CA TYR A 662 8.05 17.03 -28.31
C TYR A 662 8.36 15.57 -28.63
N ILE A 663 7.48 14.88 -29.35
CA ILE A 663 7.66 13.48 -29.76
C ILE A 663 7.64 13.43 -31.28
N GLY A 664 8.76 13.08 -31.88
CA GLY A 664 8.92 13.17 -33.33
C GLY A 664 10.31 13.55 -33.81
N GLY A 665 10.50 13.52 -35.12
CA GLY A 665 11.73 13.90 -35.79
C GLY A 665 12.94 12.99 -35.55
N SER A 666 14.09 13.49 -35.99
CA SER A 666 15.41 12.89 -35.82
C SER A 666 16.37 13.78 -35.05
N ALA A 667 15.86 14.89 -34.51
CA ALA A 667 16.54 15.87 -33.68
C ALA A 667 15.56 16.48 -32.67
N SER A 668 16.08 17.30 -31.77
CA SER A 668 15.29 17.98 -30.75
C SER A 668 14.12 18.80 -31.31
N LEU A 669 13.09 19.01 -30.48
CA LEU A 669 11.88 19.77 -30.82
C LEU A 669 11.10 19.21 -32.02
N ALA A 670 11.16 17.90 -32.23
CA ALA A 670 10.63 17.22 -33.41
C ALA A 670 11.22 17.72 -34.75
N GLY A 671 12.43 18.28 -34.71
CA GLY A 671 13.18 18.72 -35.90
C GLY A 671 13.84 17.58 -36.68
N GLY A 672 14.52 17.94 -37.77
CA GLY A 672 15.22 16.98 -38.63
C GLY A 672 14.29 16.15 -39.53
N SER A 673 14.77 14.98 -39.95
CA SER A 673 14.01 14.03 -40.75
C SER A 673 12.94 13.32 -39.90
N PRO A 674 11.93 12.68 -40.50
CA PRO A 674 10.89 12.02 -39.74
C PRO A 674 11.40 10.90 -38.82
N TYR A 675 10.82 10.83 -37.63
CA TYR A 675 10.90 9.69 -36.72
C TYR A 675 10.34 8.47 -37.44
N THR A 676 11.22 7.59 -37.92
CA THR A 676 10.82 6.52 -38.83
C THR A 676 10.78 5.16 -38.16
N ILE A 677 9.57 4.58 -38.06
CA ILE A 677 9.36 3.19 -37.66
C ILE A 677 8.82 2.41 -38.86
N THR A 678 9.36 1.22 -39.10
CA THR A 678 8.91 0.31 -40.16
C THR A 678 8.51 -1.05 -39.57
N SER A 679 7.54 -1.73 -40.17
CA SER A 679 7.17 -3.08 -39.77
C SER A 679 6.64 -3.91 -40.95
N ALA A 680 7.05 -5.18 -41.03
CA ALA A 680 6.43 -6.18 -41.92
C ALA A 680 5.34 -7.01 -41.22
N THR A 681 5.13 -6.78 -39.92
CA THR A 681 4.16 -7.50 -39.06
C THR A 681 3.25 -6.52 -38.34
N THR A 682 2.34 -7.02 -37.51
CA THR A 682 1.53 -6.18 -36.62
C THR A 682 2.40 -5.38 -35.67
N ALA A 683 2.33 -4.06 -35.74
CA ALA A 683 3.02 -3.16 -34.83
C ALA A 683 2.10 -2.01 -34.40
N ILE A 684 2.29 -1.53 -33.18
CA ILE A 684 1.53 -0.40 -32.64
C ILE A 684 2.52 0.72 -32.27
N MET A 685 2.19 1.94 -32.66
CA MET A 685 2.92 3.14 -32.25
C MET A 685 1.99 4.10 -31.51
N TYR A 686 2.39 4.48 -30.30
CA TYR A 686 1.78 5.57 -29.54
C TYR A 686 2.74 6.77 -29.49
N GLY A 687 2.22 7.98 -29.70
CA GLY A 687 2.94 9.17 -29.26
C GLY A 687 3.03 9.15 -27.73
N MET A 688 1.86 9.22 -27.09
CA MET A 688 1.71 9.03 -25.64
C MET A 688 0.65 7.97 -25.35
N ASP A 689 1.02 6.97 -24.54
CA ASP A 689 0.13 5.97 -23.94
C ASP A 689 -0.04 6.35 -22.46
N ILE A 690 -1.20 6.92 -22.11
CA ILE A 690 -1.45 7.49 -20.78
C ILE A 690 -2.71 6.86 -20.17
N SER A 691 -2.52 6.21 -19.03
CA SER A 691 -3.59 5.67 -18.19
C SER A 691 -3.21 6.00 -16.76
N VAL A 692 -4.10 6.61 -16.00
CA VAL A 692 -3.78 7.14 -14.67
C VAL A 692 -4.79 6.66 -13.64
N GLY A 693 -4.34 6.56 -12.40
CA GLY A 693 -5.14 6.22 -11.23
C GLY A 693 -6.21 7.26 -10.89
N SER A 694 -7.13 6.90 -10.00
CA SER A 694 -8.05 7.86 -9.36
C SER A 694 -7.29 8.77 -8.38
N GLY A 695 -7.85 9.92 -7.98
CA GLY A 695 -7.23 10.85 -7.04
C GLY A 695 -6.97 12.24 -7.64
N THR A 696 -5.82 12.85 -7.35
CA THR A 696 -5.48 14.18 -7.87
C THR A 696 -5.32 14.14 -9.39
N ALA A 697 -5.95 15.09 -10.09
CA ALA A 697 -6.01 15.09 -11.54
C ALA A 697 -4.62 15.18 -12.19
N THR A 698 -4.42 14.38 -13.24
CA THR A 698 -3.26 14.47 -14.14
C THR A 698 -3.50 15.58 -15.19
N SER A 699 -2.48 16.39 -15.45
CA SER A 699 -2.46 17.44 -16.45
C SER A 699 -1.60 17.03 -17.65
N VAL A 700 -2.19 17.00 -18.85
CA VAL A 700 -1.49 16.74 -20.12
C VAL A 700 -1.73 17.92 -21.06
N GLN A 701 -0.75 18.82 -21.21
CA GLN A 701 -0.96 20.10 -21.91
C GLN A 701 0.24 20.53 -22.76
N GLY A 702 -0.01 21.14 -23.93
CA GLY A 702 1.05 21.76 -24.74
C GLY A 702 2.07 20.81 -25.38
N ASN A 703 1.87 19.49 -25.30
CA ASN A 703 2.74 18.52 -25.94
C ASN A 703 2.55 18.52 -27.47
N ALA A 704 3.64 18.38 -28.23
CA ALA A 704 3.66 18.32 -29.69
C ALA A 704 4.07 16.92 -30.17
N ILE A 705 3.19 16.26 -30.91
CA ILE A 705 3.46 14.97 -31.56
C ILE A 705 3.40 15.21 -33.07
N SER A 706 4.56 15.22 -33.73
CA SER A 706 4.67 15.61 -35.14
C SER A 706 5.90 14.99 -35.80
N ASN A 707 6.09 15.18 -37.11
CA ASN A 707 7.28 14.68 -37.83
C ASN A 707 7.57 13.17 -37.61
N ILE A 708 6.54 12.34 -37.76
CA ILE A 708 6.61 10.87 -37.61
C ILE A 708 6.26 10.20 -38.94
N ALA A 709 7.03 9.19 -39.32
CA ALA A 709 6.75 8.32 -40.45
C ALA A 709 6.64 6.87 -39.97
N PHE A 710 5.44 6.30 -40.05
CA PHE A 710 5.20 4.90 -39.68
C PHE A 710 4.78 4.10 -40.91
N TYR A 711 5.67 3.21 -41.39
CA TYR A 711 5.45 2.38 -42.58
C TYR A 711 5.13 0.94 -42.18
N PHE A 712 4.06 0.37 -42.73
CA PHE A 712 3.62 -0.99 -42.41
C PHE A 712 2.90 -1.67 -43.58
N ASN A 713 2.96 -3.00 -43.63
CA ASN A 713 2.24 -3.83 -44.59
C ASN A 713 1.18 -4.70 -43.84
N CYS A 714 -0.14 -4.54 -44.12
CA CYS A 714 -1.31 -5.42 -43.76
C CYS A 714 -2.42 -4.83 -42.84
N ASN A 715 -3.45 -5.65 -42.50
CA ASN A 715 -4.90 -5.34 -42.43
C ASN A 715 -5.54 -4.88 -41.09
N ARG A 716 -4.80 -4.54 -40.00
CA ARG A 716 -5.43 -3.98 -38.77
C ARG A 716 -4.45 -3.20 -37.90
N TYR A 717 -4.36 -1.87 -38.00
CA TYR A 717 -3.48 -1.08 -37.10
C TYR A 717 -4.04 0.29 -36.72
N SER A 718 -3.56 0.80 -35.58
CA SER A 718 -3.86 2.13 -35.04
C SER A 718 -2.55 2.88 -34.81
N PHE A 719 -2.38 4.05 -35.45
CA PHE A 719 -1.48 5.08 -34.95
C PHE A 719 -2.29 5.95 -34.01
N ILE A 720 -1.90 6.02 -32.75
CA ILE A 720 -2.67 6.74 -31.74
C ILE A 720 -1.80 7.88 -31.21
N CYS A 721 -2.23 9.10 -31.51
CA CYS A 721 -1.55 10.32 -31.07
C CYS A 721 -1.54 10.38 -29.53
N CYS A 722 -2.71 10.23 -28.91
CA CYS A 722 -2.86 10.06 -27.48
C CYS A 722 -4.00 9.07 -27.20
N TYR A 723 -3.75 8.08 -26.35
CA TYR A 723 -4.77 7.15 -25.85
C TYR A 723 -4.97 7.43 -24.37
N GLU A 724 -6.17 7.89 -23.99
CA GLU A 724 -6.54 8.16 -22.60
C GLU A 724 -7.70 7.26 -22.19
N TYR A 725 -7.59 6.62 -21.02
CA TYR A 725 -8.66 5.84 -20.41
C TYR A 725 -9.19 6.56 -19.15
N CYS A 726 -9.95 7.64 -19.34
CA CYS A 726 -10.61 8.34 -18.25
C CYS A 726 -12.00 7.72 -18.00
N LYS A 727 -12.18 7.02 -16.86
CA LYS A 727 -13.52 6.81 -16.31
C LYS A 727 -13.89 8.09 -15.56
N TRP A 728 -14.90 8.78 -16.06
CA TRP A 728 -15.56 9.91 -15.38
C TRP A 728 -16.25 9.47 -14.09
#